data_AF-A0A066WPK5-F1
#
_entry.id   AF-A0A066WPK5-F1
#
_cell.length_a   1.000
_cell.length_b   1.000
_cell.length_c   1.000
_cell.angle_alpha   90.00
_cell.angle_beta   90.00
_cell.angle_gamma   90.00
#
_symmetry.space_group_name_H-M   'P 1'
#
loop_
_entity.id
_entity.type
_entity.pdbx_description
1 polymer ?
#
loop_
_entity_poly.entity_id
_entity_poly.type
_entity_poly.pdbx_seq_one_letter_code
_entity_poly.pdbx_strand_id
1 'polypeptide(L)'
;MSPSPELAIATFLDSSSEDSAGVSTPITFMTSSAEPSIWQVGPSSGKEGSSSSSTSEVISRGTDDTDYEDEYPTEYHERLPPVPAGDERMIRLRGKHPLNVEAPLSELWKSGFITPTALFFDRNHGYVPRVEPEEASNWRLRIHGLVHNEVSFSIQELKDRFETITLPITLPKRPAAAYSWDRDTPGRSRHVVFECIDELPNGKYGTSQRLVHCLDRRKGILIAWGRNGKAFTPDHGFPLRLVVPGQIGGRMVKWLNRVEVSDKECQHHLHFQDNKVLPAEVTTDQARTEDHWWYNPKYIIYNVNVNAAIACPAHNETIEADSKGFYDLQGYAYTGGGKRISRAEISLDDGDSWQLAELDFPEDLYRLNPIRHHPYFGTLDLSTSEMSFTWSASVITIRATDEGLAQMPRDLAWNATGTMNGCWHRVAVLRNPDNNKIVFEHPTVAGNTNGGWMQRLKDNGQNIRYPIFGETAMSGPQEGPAGPDVEKRTVRITAAQVADHANERSPWFVIKGHVFDGTSFLAEHPGGVESIALVAGEDATDDFMAIHSMDAKKKMRPLHLGILDSDGLAAPSISEENDDVTQSFLNPKKWKKSKLVSKETISGDSRVFRFALDHPDQEPAKSAGGKEEEIVQHAYTPFSNNELRGYIDILIKVYFPSTALPQGGKMSVAIDNLKAGEDFVELKGPLGSFTYLGIFDNGPESDVNVWIVDANRTESNILARTHIDEVVKQSNGRIKLWHILSGECAPEWPMGRGRVNEQILQQHMPPPPAKLQTSDELEGTIALVCGPPPMERIVAVGLAALGWDLERIVVFF
;
A
#
# COMPACT_ATOMS: atom_id res chain seq x y z
N MET A 1 -33.76 43.64 -17.64
CA MET A 1 -34.51 43.20 -16.44
C MET A 1 -34.90 41.74 -16.62
N SER A 2 -35.12 41.05 -15.51
CA SER A 2 -35.56 39.65 -15.36
C SER A 2 -36.94 39.37 -16.01
N PRO A 3 -37.45 38.11 -16.10
CA PRO A 3 -36.98 36.92 -15.39
C PRO A 3 -36.87 35.59 -16.16
N SER A 4 -36.26 34.61 -15.49
CA SER A 4 -36.37 33.18 -15.80
C SER A 4 -37.75 32.63 -15.43
N PRO A 5 -38.21 31.53 -16.05
CA PRO A 5 -39.19 30.61 -15.47
C PRO A 5 -38.47 29.47 -14.73
N GLU A 6 -38.98 29.10 -13.57
CA GLU A 6 -38.57 27.90 -12.83
C GLU A 6 -39.26 26.66 -13.40
N LEU A 7 -38.59 25.50 -13.42
CA LEU A 7 -39.25 24.22 -13.72
C LEU A 7 -39.80 23.61 -12.42
N ALA A 8 -41.08 23.82 -12.15
CA ALA A 8 -41.74 23.25 -10.99
C ALA A 8 -41.87 21.72 -11.10
N ILE A 9 -41.54 21.01 -10.01
CA ILE A 9 -41.81 19.58 -9.87
C ILE A 9 -43.30 19.41 -9.55
N ALA A 10 -44.06 18.83 -10.49
CA ALA A 10 -45.46 18.52 -10.32
C ALA A 10 -45.64 17.05 -9.90
N THR A 11 -45.88 16.80 -8.61
CA THR A 11 -46.24 15.48 -8.11
C THR A 11 -47.66 15.11 -8.56
N PHE A 12 -47.81 13.99 -9.26
CA PHE A 12 -49.11 13.39 -9.54
C PHE A 12 -49.39 12.24 -8.56
N LEU A 13 -50.52 12.34 -7.87
CA LEU A 13 -51.16 11.23 -7.16
C LEU A 13 -52.54 11.05 -7.77
N ASP A 14 -52.84 9.84 -8.23
CA ASP A 14 -54.19 9.37 -8.47
C ASP A 14 -54.26 7.88 -8.06
N SER A 15 -55.44 7.38 -7.71
CA SER A 15 -55.59 6.15 -6.93
C SER A 15 -56.79 5.31 -7.38
N SER A 16 -56.54 4.14 -7.95
CA SER A 16 -57.56 3.08 -8.08
C SER A 16 -56.96 1.69 -8.32
N SER A 17 -57.70 0.67 -7.85
CA SER A 17 -57.62 -0.78 -8.17
C SER A 17 -56.27 -1.50 -8.14
N GLU A 18 -56.03 -2.16 -7.00
CA GLU A 18 -55.75 -3.61 -6.84
C GLU A 18 -54.48 -4.28 -7.45
N ASP A 19 -53.87 -5.09 -6.57
CA ASP A 19 -52.94 -6.21 -6.79
C ASP A 19 -51.48 -5.99 -7.22
N SER A 20 -50.67 -7.00 -6.84
CA SER A 20 -49.21 -7.18 -6.98
C SER A 20 -48.30 -6.24 -6.16
N ALA A 21 -47.46 -6.89 -5.33
CA ALA A 21 -46.50 -6.26 -4.43
C ALA A 21 -45.27 -5.68 -5.16
N GLY A 22 -44.61 -4.72 -4.51
CA GLY A 22 -43.35 -4.13 -4.97
C GLY A 22 -42.78 -3.12 -3.98
N VAL A 23 -42.21 -3.61 -2.87
CA VAL A 23 -41.35 -2.77 -2.01
C VAL A 23 -39.98 -2.69 -2.65
N SER A 24 -39.45 -1.48 -2.83
CA SER A 24 -38.13 -1.24 -3.40
C SER A 24 -37.33 -0.24 -2.57
N THR A 25 -36.19 -0.67 -2.04
CA THR A 25 -35.26 0.17 -1.27
C THR A 25 -33.81 -0.08 -1.73
N PRO A 26 -32.93 0.96 -1.84
CA PRO A 26 -31.54 0.77 -2.29
C PRO A 26 -30.43 0.99 -1.24
N ILE A 27 -29.39 0.14 -1.25
CA ILE A 27 -28.40 -0.04 -0.17
C ILE A 27 -27.29 -1.07 -0.59
N THR A 28 -26.02 -1.23 -0.11
CA THR A 28 -24.81 -0.42 0.26
C THR A 28 -23.64 -1.40 0.72
N PHE A 29 -22.37 -1.27 0.25
CA PHE A 29 -21.46 -2.39 -0.16
C PHE A 29 -20.05 -2.61 0.53
N MET A 30 -19.29 -3.72 0.26
CA MET A 30 -17.81 -3.94 0.50
C MET A 30 -16.97 -4.43 -0.72
N THR A 31 -15.70 -4.00 -0.84
CA THR A 31 -15.04 -3.65 -2.12
C THR A 31 -14.41 -4.75 -3.00
N SER A 32 -15.05 -5.11 -4.12
CA SER A 32 -14.38 -5.64 -5.33
C SER A 32 -14.63 -4.75 -6.56
N SER A 33 -14.13 -3.51 -6.55
CA SER A 33 -14.63 -2.47 -7.45
C SER A 33 -14.44 -2.79 -8.95
N ALA A 34 -15.58 -2.98 -9.60
CA ALA A 34 -15.77 -3.05 -11.03
C ALA A 34 -16.59 -1.80 -11.39
N GLU A 35 -15.90 -0.77 -11.89
CA GLU A 35 -16.39 0.61 -11.87
C GLU A 35 -16.75 1.08 -13.29
N PRO A 36 -18.04 1.23 -13.64
CA PRO A 36 -18.42 1.80 -14.91
C PRO A 36 -18.24 3.30 -14.85
N SER A 37 -17.60 3.82 -15.89
CA SER A 37 -17.52 5.24 -16.12
C SER A 37 -17.66 5.51 -17.61
N ILE A 38 -18.14 6.70 -17.95
CA ILE A 38 -18.33 7.13 -19.32
C ILE A 38 -16.95 7.55 -19.85
N TRP A 39 -16.30 6.69 -20.63
CA TRP A 39 -15.03 6.98 -21.27
C TRP A 39 -15.27 7.80 -22.52
N GLN A 40 -14.50 8.87 -22.64
CA GLN A 40 -14.82 10.00 -23.47
C GLN A 40 -13.77 10.23 -24.54
N VAL A 41 -14.30 10.50 -25.71
CA VAL A 41 -13.65 10.98 -26.91
C VAL A 41 -14.38 12.31 -27.23
N GLY A 42 -13.68 13.34 -27.72
CA GLY A 42 -13.93 14.79 -27.49
C GLY A 42 -15.24 15.45 -28.01
N PRO A 43 -15.28 16.79 -28.21
CA PRO A 43 -14.20 17.78 -28.26
C PRO A 43 -14.22 18.82 -27.10
N SER A 44 -13.39 19.86 -27.21
CA SER A 44 -13.42 21.08 -26.39
C SER A 44 -13.24 22.32 -27.28
N SER A 45 -14.00 23.39 -27.06
CA SER A 45 -14.00 24.59 -27.93
C SER A 45 -12.70 25.39 -27.88
N GLY A 46 -12.19 25.80 -29.06
CA GLY A 46 -10.92 26.51 -29.21
C GLY A 46 -11.06 28.02 -29.52
N LYS A 47 -9.91 28.64 -29.83
CA LYS A 47 -9.78 29.94 -30.50
C LYS A 47 -8.67 29.87 -31.56
N GLU A 48 -8.72 30.77 -32.53
CA GLU A 48 -7.95 30.73 -33.79
C GLU A 48 -6.50 31.23 -33.62
N GLY A 49 -5.58 30.81 -34.51
CA GLY A 49 -4.14 31.04 -34.29
C GLY A 49 -3.14 30.93 -35.46
N SER A 50 -3.56 31.08 -36.73
CA SER A 50 -2.67 31.26 -37.91
C SER A 50 -1.67 30.12 -38.29
N SER A 51 -1.12 30.19 -39.50
CA SER A 51 -0.30 29.14 -40.14
C SER A 51 1.15 29.57 -40.38
N SER A 52 2.07 28.60 -40.51
CA SER A 52 3.25 28.73 -41.39
C SER A 52 3.82 27.37 -41.83
N SER A 53 4.79 27.41 -42.74
CA SER A 53 5.22 26.35 -43.66
C SER A 53 6.06 25.21 -43.08
N SER A 54 5.95 24.04 -43.70
CA SER A 54 6.88 22.92 -43.58
C SER A 54 8.23 23.16 -44.28
N THR A 55 9.30 22.61 -43.70
CA THR A 55 10.51 22.17 -44.43
C THR A 55 10.87 20.74 -43.98
N SER A 56 11.60 20.00 -44.82
CA SER A 56 11.88 18.58 -44.63
C SER A 56 13.34 18.28 -44.93
N GLU A 57 14.04 17.60 -44.01
CA GLU A 57 15.37 17.04 -44.26
C GLU A 57 15.42 15.54 -43.93
N VAL A 58 16.38 14.84 -44.52
CA VAL A 58 16.31 13.40 -44.79
C VAL A 58 17.65 12.72 -44.51
N ILE A 59 17.66 11.83 -43.52
CA ILE A 59 18.53 10.66 -43.34
C ILE A 59 20.06 10.90 -43.29
N SER A 60 20.66 10.47 -42.18
CA SER A 60 21.84 9.60 -42.27
C SER A 60 21.60 8.33 -41.44
N ARG A 61 22.26 7.22 -41.78
CA ARG A 61 22.24 5.97 -41.00
C ARG A 61 23.61 5.80 -40.34
N GLY A 62 23.61 5.61 -39.03
CA GLY A 62 24.72 5.01 -38.29
C GLY A 62 24.35 3.58 -37.89
N THR A 63 25.31 2.67 -37.97
CA THR A 63 25.27 1.34 -37.36
C THR A 63 26.43 1.26 -36.40
N ASP A 64 26.21 0.78 -35.18
CA ASP A 64 27.15 -0.08 -34.44
C ASP A 64 26.41 -0.71 -33.24
N ASP A 65 26.73 -1.97 -32.95
CA ASP A 65 26.33 -2.70 -31.74
C ASP A 65 27.54 -2.78 -30.81
N THR A 66 27.50 -2.16 -29.62
CA THR A 66 28.33 -2.54 -28.45
C THR A 66 27.72 -2.01 -27.16
N ASP A 67 27.72 -2.88 -26.15
CA ASP A 67 27.84 -2.65 -24.70
C ASP A 67 26.91 -1.64 -23.99
N TYR A 68 26.12 -2.18 -23.06
CA TYR A 68 25.28 -1.42 -22.12
C TYR A 68 26.03 -1.19 -20.80
N GLU A 69 26.24 0.08 -20.44
CA GLU A 69 26.37 0.53 -19.05
C GLU A 69 25.27 1.57 -18.78
N ASP A 70 24.53 1.42 -17.67
CA ASP A 70 23.28 2.14 -17.43
C ASP A 70 23.48 3.56 -16.86
N GLU A 71 23.89 4.53 -17.69
CA GLU A 71 23.82 5.95 -17.35
C GLU A 71 22.36 6.47 -17.45
N TYR A 72 21.69 6.60 -16.30
CA TYR A 72 20.35 7.22 -16.20
C TYR A 72 20.41 8.76 -16.36
N PRO A 73 19.62 9.38 -17.26
CA PRO A 73 19.56 10.84 -17.38
C PRO A 73 18.96 11.52 -16.13
N THR A 74 19.77 12.32 -15.43
CA THR A 74 19.44 12.90 -14.12
C THR A 74 18.35 13.99 -14.14
N GLU A 75 17.92 14.47 -15.31
CA GLU A 75 17.00 15.61 -15.46
C GLU A 75 15.56 15.36 -14.97
N TYR A 76 15.16 14.11 -14.71
CA TYR A 76 13.76 13.78 -14.35
C TYR A 76 13.40 13.99 -12.87
N HIS A 77 14.37 14.05 -11.95
CA HIS A 77 14.09 13.98 -10.50
C HIS A 77 13.56 15.28 -9.88
N GLU A 78 13.83 16.45 -10.48
CA GLU A 78 13.46 17.76 -9.90
C GLU A 78 11.95 18.06 -9.89
N ARG A 79 11.14 17.31 -10.66
CA ARG A 79 9.74 17.69 -10.97
C ARG A 79 8.65 17.00 -10.14
N LEU A 80 8.97 16.32 -9.03
CA LEU A 80 7.96 15.63 -8.21
C LEU A 80 6.96 16.60 -7.53
N PRO A 81 5.65 16.56 -7.87
CA PRO A 81 4.62 17.29 -7.15
C PRO A 81 4.24 16.53 -5.85
N PRO A 82 3.49 17.14 -4.91
CA PRO A 82 2.84 16.37 -3.86
C PRO A 82 1.92 15.30 -4.46
N VAL A 83 1.80 14.15 -3.79
CA VAL A 83 0.76 13.16 -4.09
C VAL A 83 -0.59 13.90 -4.12
N PRO A 84 -1.41 13.76 -5.19
CA PRO A 84 -2.71 14.40 -5.24
C PRO A 84 -3.52 14.10 -3.98
N ALA A 85 -4.26 15.08 -3.49
CA ALA A 85 -5.27 14.85 -2.47
C ALA A 85 -6.41 14.03 -3.09
N GLY A 86 -6.24 12.70 -3.09
CA GLY A 86 -7.32 11.77 -3.33
C GLY A 86 -8.44 12.02 -2.33
N ASP A 87 -9.68 11.77 -2.75
CA ASP A 87 -10.87 11.93 -1.90
C ASP A 87 -10.63 11.20 -0.57
N GLU A 88 -10.82 11.89 0.56
CA GLU A 88 -10.43 11.40 1.89
C GLU A 88 -11.15 10.09 2.30
N ARG A 89 -12.23 9.74 1.58
CA ARG A 89 -12.93 8.46 1.71
C ARG A 89 -12.15 7.27 1.15
N MET A 90 -11.20 7.49 0.24
CA MET A 90 -10.50 6.43 -0.49
C MET A 90 -9.58 5.59 0.41
N ILE A 91 -9.87 4.30 0.50
CA ILE A 91 -9.16 3.34 1.34
C ILE A 91 -7.84 2.96 0.68
N ARG A 92 -6.74 3.05 1.44
CA ARG A 92 -5.39 2.80 0.92
C ARG A 92 -4.93 1.35 1.11
N LEU A 93 -4.40 0.78 0.02
CA LEU A 93 -4.08 -0.65 -0.10
C LEU A 93 -2.57 -0.94 -0.05
N ARG A 94 -1.71 0.07 -0.27
CA ARG A 94 -0.25 -0.04 -0.18
C ARG A 94 0.41 1.25 0.31
N GLY A 95 1.06 1.17 1.47
CA GLY A 95 2.12 2.05 1.98
C GLY A 95 1.96 3.56 1.78
N LYS A 96 3.08 4.26 1.65
CA LYS A 96 3.14 5.66 1.15
C LYS A 96 3.30 5.73 -0.38
N HIS A 97 3.85 4.68 -1.00
CA HIS A 97 4.06 4.53 -2.45
C HIS A 97 4.07 3.01 -2.80
N PRO A 98 3.72 2.60 -4.04
CA PRO A 98 3.01 3.36 -5.08
C PRO A 98 1.52 3.56 -4.72
N LEU A 99 0.87 4.57 -5.31
CA LEU A 99 -0.55 4.83 -5.01
C LEU A 99 -1.44 3.68 -5.52
N ASN A 100 -2.12 3.04 -4.56
CA ASN A 100 -3.10 1.99 -4.80
C ASN A 100 -4.23 2.19 -3.78
N VAL A 101 -5.42 2.53 -4.26
CA VAL A 101 -6.60 2.85 -3.45
C VAL A 101 -7.87 2.24 -4.03
N GLU A 102 -8.98 2.33 -3.30
CA GLU A 102 -10.34 2.05 -3.77
C GLU A 102 -11.37 2.75 -2.88
N ALA A 103 -12.57 2.97 -3.40
CA ALA A 103 -13.65 3.48 -2.57
C ALA A 103 -14.04 2.48 -1.47
N PRO A 104 -14.54 2.95 -0.31
CA PRO A 104 -15.44 2.16 0.51
C PRO A 104 -16.62 1.82 -0.38
N LEU A 105 -16.87 0.54 -0.64
CA LEU A 105 -17.84 0.20 -1.69
C LEU A 105 -19.28 0.62 -1.33
N SER A 106 -19.55 0.89 -0.04
CA SER A 106 -20.72 1.62 0.44
C SER A 106 -20.92 2.98 -0.24
N GLU A 107 -19.84 3.71 -0.49
CA GLU A 107 -19.84 4.96 -1.26
C GLU A 107 -19.86 4.70 -2.77
N LEU A 108 -19.28 3.59 -3.25
CA LEU A 108 -19.40 3.19 -4.67
C LEU A 108 -20.85 2.85 -5.03
N TRP A 109 -21.62 2.22 -4.13
CA TRP A 109 -23.02 1.88 -4.40
C TRP A 109 -23.89 3.13 -4.57
N LYS A 110 -23.81 4.04 -3.58
CA LYS A 110 -24.55 5.31 -3.56
C LYS A 110 -24.21 6.21 -4.75
N SER A 111 -23.05 5.99 -5.38
CA SER A 111 -22.63 6.68 -6.59
C SER A 111 -23.43 6.28 -7.85
N GLY A 112 -24.12 5.14 -7.83
CA GLY A 112 -24.84 4.61 -8.99
C GLY A 112 -23.93 4.13 -10.12
N PHE A 113 -24.55 3.80 -11.26
CA PHE A 113 -23.90 3.18 -12.42
C PHE A 113 -22.68 3.93 -12.99
N ILE A 114 -22.51 5.23 -12.74
CA ILE A 114 -21.37 6.02 -13.23
C ILE A 114 -20.52 6.47 -12.04
N THR A 115 -19.43 5.74 -11.78
CA THR A 115 -18.50 6.05 -10.68
C THR A 115 -17.88 7.45 -10.84
N PRO A 116 -18.05 8.36 -9.86
CA PRO A 116 -17.42 9.68 -9.86
C PRO A 116 -15.90 9.60 -9.95
N THR A 117 -15.28 10.52 -10.71
CA THR A 117 -13.83 10.54 -10.95
C THR A 117 -12.97 10.57 -9.67
N ALA A 118 -13.52 11.04 -8.54
CA ALA A 118 -12.85 11.12 -7.24
C ALA A 118 -12.97 9.84 -6.38
N LEU A 119 -13.95 8.97 -6.66
CA LEU A 119 -14.16 7.68 -5.99
C LEU A 119 -13.67 6.49 -6.83
N PHE A 120 -13.00 6.76 -7.94
CA PHE A 120 -12.55 5.73 -8.87
C PHE A 120 -11.23 5.11 -8.38
N PHE A 121 -11.04 3.78 -8.50
CA PHE A 121 -9.85 3.12 -8.00
C PHE A 121 -8.57 3.54 -8.76
N ASP A 122 -7.50 3.83 -8.02
CA ASP A 122 -6.16 3.91 -8.59
C ASP A 122 -5.39 2.61 -8.36
N ARG A 123 -4.70 2.18 -9.41
CA ARG A 123 -3.58 1.23 -9.36
C ARG A 123 -2.42 1.85 -10.11
N ASN A 124 -1.34 2.18 -9.39
CA ASN A 124 -0.02 2.47 -9.94
C ASN A 124 0.97 1.34 -9.58
N HIS A 125 1.80 0.95 -10.55
CA HIS A 125 2.92 0.00 -10.35
C HIS A 125 4.16 0.69 -9.76
N GLY A 126 4.37 1.97 -10.09
CA GLY A 126 5.44 2.82 -9.57
C GLY A 126 4.98 4.28 -9.43
N TYR A 127 5.82 5.23 -9.87
CA TYR A 127 5.45 6.64 -9.94
C TYR A 127 4.42 6.93 -11.02
N VAL A 128 3.75 8.08 -10.88
CA VAL A 128 2.84 8.62 -11.89
C VAL A 128 3.62 9.63 -12.71
N PRO A 129 3.79 9.41 -14.03
CA PRO A 129 4.35 10.41 -14.92
C PRO A 129 3.63 11.74 -14.79
N ARG A 130 4.39 12.79 -14.47
CA ARG A 130 3.92 14.17 -14.55
C ARG A 130 3.96 14.59 -16.02
N VAL A 131 2.79 14.93 -16.56
CA VAL A 131 2.66 15.50 -17.91
C VAL A 131 1.98 16.86 -17.77
N GLU A 132 2.72 17.92 -18.06
CA GLU A 132 2.21 19.28 -18.04
C GLU A 132 1.25 19.56 -19.22
N PRO A 133 0.38 20.59 -19.15
CA PRO A 133 -0.54 20.91 -20.24
C PRO A 133 0.12 21.17 -21.60
N GLU A 134 1.37 21.67 -21.61
CA GLU A 134 2.17 21.86 -22.83
C GLU A 134 2.69 20.52 -23.39
N GLU A 135 3.25 19.67 -22.53
CA GLU A 135 3.69 18.30 -22.87
C GLU A 135 2.52 17.44 -23.37
N ALA A 136 1.32 17.63 -22.79
CA ALA A 136 0.08 17.02 -23.22
C ALA A 136 -0.46 17.58 -24.56
N SER A 137 -0.21 18.85 -24.86
CA SER A 137 -0.57 19.47 -26.15
C SER A 137 0.35 18.99 -27.27
N ASN A 138 1.63 18.80 -26.96
CA ASN A 138 2.65 18.26 -27.85
C ASN A 138 2.67 16.71 -27.91
N TRP A 139 1.83 16.04 -27.12
CA TRP A 139 1.81 14.57 -26.99
C TRP A 139 1.56 13.87 -28.32
N ARG A 140 2.41 12.90 -28.67
CA ARG A 140 2.27 12.09 -29.88
C ARG A 140 2.24 10.59 -29.59
N LEU A 141 1.22 9.92 -30.12
CA LEU A 141 1.11 8.46 -30.15
C LEU A 141 1.81 7.92 -31.41
N ARG A 142 2.86 7.11 -31.27
CA ARG A 142 3.51 6.40 -32.39
C ARG A 142 2.88 5.03 -32.60
N ILE A 143 2.50 4.73 -33.85
CA ILE A 143 2.05 3.40 -34.30
C ILE A 143 3.07 2.87 -35.30
N HIS A 144 3.68 1.72 -35.01
CA HIS A 144 4.79 1.17 -35.78
C HIS A 144 4.84 -0.38 -35.75
N GLY A 145 5.95 -0.96 -36.23
CA GLY A 145 6.18 -2.41 -36.21
C GLY A 145 5.86 -3.05 -37.56
N LEU A 146 5.15 -4.18 -37.55
CA LEU A 146 4.66 -4.90 -38.73
C LEU A 146 3.45 -4.17 -39.38
N VAL A 147 3.71 -2.94 -39.84
CA VAL A 147 2.79 -2.06 -40.58
C VAL A 147 3.41 -1.65 -41.91
N HIS A 148 2.58 -1.30 -42.91
CA HIS A 148 3.08 -0.82 -44.21
C HIS A 148 3.75 0.56 -44.15
N ASN A 149 3.31 1.41 -43.21
CA ASN A 149 3.90 2.72 -42.94
C ASN A 149 3.81 2.95 -41.44
N GLU A 150 4.90 3.38 -40.80
CA GLU A 150 4.81 3.93 -39.45
C GLU A 150 4.10 5.28 -39.49
N VAL A 151 3.34 5.58 -38.44
CA VAL A 151 2.62 6.85 -38.29
C VAL A 151 2.70 7.36 -36.87
N SER A 152 2.55 8.66 -36.70
CA SER A 152 2.52 9.32 -35.40
C SER A 152 1.38 10.32 -35.41
N PHE A 153 0.56 10.36 -34.36
CA PHE A 153 -0.60 11.26 -34.23
C PHE A 153 -0.50 12.09 -32.96
N SER A 154 -0.73 13.41 -33.06
CA SER A 154 -1.07 14.18 -31.86
C SER A 154 -2.46 13.81 -31.33
N ILE A 155 -2.77 14.16 -30.08
CA ILE A 155 -4.12 13.98 -29.53
C ILE A 155 -5.18 14.77 -30.33
N GLN A 156 -4.79 15.87 -30.98
CA GLN A 156 -5.67 16.61 -31.88
C GLN A 156 -5.86 15.90 -33.23
N GLU A 157 -4.81 15.33 -33.80
CA GLU A 157 -4.94 14.48 -35.00
C GLU A 157 -5.77 13.21 -34.73
N LEU A 158 -5.76 12.67 -33.50
CA LEU A 158 -6.65 11.58 -33.10
C LEU A 158 -8.13 12.03 -33.04
N LYS A 159 -8.40 13.23 -32.49
CA LYS A 159 -9.76 13.83 -32.45
C LYS A 159 -10.33 14.08 -33.84
N ASP A 160 -9.52 14.62 -34.75
CA ASP A 160 -10.00 15.15 -36.02
C ASP A 160 -10.07 14.09 -37.14
N ARG A 161 -9.31 12.99 -37.04
CA ARG A 161 -9.19 11.97 -38.09
C ARG A 161 -9.97 10.68 -37.83
N PHE A 162 -10.46 10.45 -36.62
CA PHE A 162 -11.13 9.21 -36.23
C PHE A 162 -12.51 9.45 -35.64
N GLU A 163 -13.37 8.43 -35.73
CA GLU A 163 -14.75 8.48 -35.25
C GLU A 163 -14.78 8.65 -33.73
N THR A 164 -15.39 9.74 -33.27
CA THR A 164 -15.46 10.08 -31.84
C THR A 164 -16.64 9.38 -31.17
N ILE A 165 -16.32 8.31 -30.41
CA ILE A 165 -17.29 7.49 -29.69
C ILE A 165 -17.09 7.54 -28.17
N THR A 166 -18.19 7.57 -27.43
CA THR A 166 -18.22 7.52 -25.96
C THR A 166 -18.85 6.20 -25.53
N LEU A 167 -18.31 5.54 -24.50
CA LEU A 167 -18.82 4.26 -23.99
C LEU A 167 -18.84 4.24 -22.45
N PRO A 168 -19.93 3.82 -21.77
CA PRO A 168 -19.83 3.35 -20.40
C PRO A 168 -19.04 2.04 -20.38
N ILE A 169 -17.90 2.01 -19.67
CA ILE A 169 -17.07 0.80 -19.57
C ILE A 169 -16.71 0.59 -18.10
N THR A 170 -17.16 -0.56 -17.58
CA THR A 170 -16.76 -1.11 -16.29
C THR A 170 -15.27 -1.50 -16.31
N LEU A 171 -14.47 -0.96 -15.40
CA LEU A 171 -13.09 -1.40 -15.16
C LEU A 171 -13.02 -2.27 -13.90
N PRO A 172 -12.71 -3.57 -14.01
CA PRO A 172 -12.46 -4.41 -12.83
C PRO A 172 -10.96 -4.58 -12.51
N LYS A 173 -10.63 -4.72 -11.22
CA LYS A 173 -9.31 -5.16 -10.73
C LYS A 173 -9.04 -6.66 -11.00
N ARG A 174 -8.80 -6.99 -12.28
CA ARG A 174 -8.29 -8.26 -12.84
C ARG A 174 -9.26 -9.48 -12.80
N PRO A 175 -9.79 -9.98 -13.96
CA PRO A 175 -9.70 -11.37 -14.59
C PRO A 175 -9.71 -11.45 -16.16
N ALA A 176 -9.55 -12.55 -16.95
CA ALA A 176 -8.89 -13.88 -16.97
C ALA A 176 -9.36 -14.78 -18.20
N ALA A 177 -8.76 -14.77 -19.42
CA ALA A 177 -9.14 -15.68 -20.56
C ALA A 177 -8.10 -15.87 -21.71
N ALA A 178 -8.02 -17.07 -22.32
CA ALA A 178 -7.09 -17.37 -23.44
C ALA A 178 -7.60 -18.46 -24.43
N TYR A 179 -7.02 -18.51 -25.64
CA TYR A 179 -7.14 -19.61 -26.63
C TYR A 179 -5.85 -19.74 -27.47
N SER A 180 -5.44 -20.95 -27.85
CA SER A 180 -4.12 -21.24 -28.46
C SER A 180 -4.01 -21.01 -29.97
N TRP A 181 -2.80 -20.63 -30.41
CA TRP A 181 -2.34 -20.60 -31.81
C TRP A 181 -0.83 -20.90 -31.84
N ASP A 182 -0.47 -22.05 -31.25
CA ASP A 182 0.84 -22.36 -30.62
C ASP A 182 2.02 -22.63 -31.59
N ARG A 183 2.12 -21.85 -32.66
CA ARG A 183 3.29 -21.77 -33.55
C ARG A 183 3.45 -20.35 -34.04
N ASP A 184 4.60 -19.73 -33.81
CA ASP A 184 4.95 -18.45 -34.42
C ASP A 184 4.98 -18.56 -35.96
N THR A 185 4.82 -17.43 -36.64
CA THR A 185 4.96 -17.34 -38.09
C THR A 185 5.62 -16.00 -38.41
N PRO A 186 6.95 -15.97 -38.59
CA PRO A 186 7.71 -14.72 -38.73
C PRO A 186 7.12 -13.79 -39.79
N GLY A 187 6.97 -12.52 -39.45
CA GLY A 187 6.44 -11.49 -40.34
C GLY A 187 4.91 -11.51 -40.51
N ARG A 188 4.17 -12.38 -39.80
CA ARG A 188 2.70 -12.33 -39.75
C ARG A 188 2.24 -11.77 -38.40
N SER A 189 1.80 -10.51 -38.41
CA SER A 189 1.28 -9.84 -37.22
C SER A 189 0.09 -10.57 -36.58
N ARG A 190 0.10 -10.56 -35.25
CA ARG A 190 -0.79 -11.35 -34.37
C ARG A 190 -1.21 -10.57 -33.13
N HIS A 191 -0.35 -9.69 -32.66
CA HIS A 191 -0.52 -8.88 -31.46
C HIS A 191 -0.43 -7.38 -31.78
N VAL A 192 -0.98 -6.60 -30.87
CA VAL A 192 -0.71 -5.17 -30.75
C VAL A 192 -0.17 -4.94 -29.35
N VAL A 193 1.09 -4.55 -29.24
CA VAL A 193 1.74 -4.19 -27.98
C VAL A 193 1.47 -2.71 -27.71
N PHE A 194 1.20 -2.39 -26.45
CA PHE A 194 0.92 -1.05 -25.95
C PHE A 194 1.90 -0.75 -24.82
N GLU A 195 2.49 0.44 -24.85
CA GLU A 195 3.56 0.87 -23.95
C GLU A 195 3.37 2.36 -23.62
N CYS A 196 3.86 2.75 -22.44
CA CYS A 196 3.70 4.06 -21.85
C CYS A 196 5.04 4.80 -21.64
N ILE A 197 4.95 5.98 -21.03
CA ILE A 197 6.12 6.73 -20.55
C ILE A 197 6.48 6.47 -19.07
N ASP A 198 5.81 5.55 -18.36
CA ASP A 198 6.20 5.27 -16.97
C ASP A 198 7.56 4.57 -16.88
N GLU A 199 8.20 4.72 -15.73
CA GLU A 199 9.55 4.19 -15.49
C GLU A 199 9.51 3.33 -14.23
N LEU A 200 9.86 2.06 -14.45
CA LEU A 200 9.83 0.98 -13.47
C LEU A 200 11.18 0.24 -13.55
N PRO A 201 11.61 -0.50 -12.50
CA PRO A 201 12.92 -1.16 -12.48
C PRO A 201 13.19 -2.18 -13.60
N ASN A 202 12.16 -2.58 -14.35
CA ASN A 202 12.27 -3.50 -15.49
C ASN A 202 11.81 -2.84 -16.81
N GLY A 203 12.03 -1.52 -16.95
CA GLY A 203 11.60 -0.73 -18.11
C GLY A 203 10.12 -0.35 -18.10
N LYS A 204 9.70 0.40 -19.13
CA LYS A 204 8.38 1.06 -19.22
C LYS A 204 7.23 0.06 -19.33
N TYR A 205 6.11 0.31 -18.63
CA TYR A 205 5.02 -0.68 -18.53
C TYR A 205 4.42 -1.06 -19.90
N GLY A 206 4.67 -2.31 -20.30
CA GLY A 206 4.20 -2.88 -21.56
C GLY A 206 3.20 -4.02 -21.39
N THR A 207 2.25 -4.13 -22.31
CA THR A 207 1.37 -5.31 -22.43
C THR A 207 0.81 -5.44 -23.85
N SER A 208 0.35 -6.63 -24.26
CA SER A 208 -0.29 -6.82 -25.58
C SER A 208 -1.79 -7.08 -25.52
N GLN A 209 -2.45 -6.85 -26.66
CA GLN A 209 -3.71 -7.44 -27.08
C GLN A 209 -3.49 -8.29 -28.35
N ARG A 210 -4.49 -9.10 -28.71
CA ARG A 210 -4.52 -9.80 -30.01
C ARG A 210 -5.01 -8.85 -31.10
N LEU A 211 -4.32 -8.81 -32.24
CA LEU A 211 -4.66 -7.97 -33.38
C LEU A 211 -6.11 -8.18 -33.85
N VAL A 212 -6.59 -9.43 -33.85
CA VAL A 212 -7.99 -9.76 -34.20
C VAL A 212 -9.01 -9.17 -33.23
N HIS A 213 -8.65 -8.94 -31.96
CA HIS A 213 -9.52 -8.23 -31.00
C HIS A 213 -9.48 -6.71 -31.23
N CYS A 214 -8.31 -6.14 -31.57
CA CYS A 214 -8.16 -4.72 -31.90
C CYS A 214 -8.88 -4.33 -33.20
N LEU A 215 -9.08 -5.27 -34.13
CA LEU A 215 -9.83 -5.06 -35.37
C LEU A 215 -11.35 -5.30 -35.23
N ASP A 216 -11.81 -5.97 -34.17
CA ASP A 216 -13.23 -6.21 -33.94
C ASP A 216 -13.87 -5.06 -33.17
N ARG A 217 -14.57 -4.16 -33.87
CA ARG A 217 -15.28 -3.01 -33.27
C ARG A 217 -16.20 -3.41 -32.10
N ARG A 218 -16.76 -4.63 -32.10
CA ARG A 218 -17.64 -5.14 -31.04
C ARG A 218 -16.92 -5.43 -29.72
N LYS A 219 -15.58 -5.38 -29.70
CA LYS A 219 -14.76 -5.41 -28.48
C LYS A 219 -14.53 -4.02 -27.86
N GLY A 220 -14.97 -2.95 -28.52
CA GLY A 220 -14.99 -1.59 -27.96
C GLY A 220 -13.64 -1.07 -27.49
N ILE A 221 -12.52 -1.55 -28.05
CA ILE A 221 -11.17 -1.18 -27.62
C ILE A 221 -10.90 0.28 -28.00
N LEU A 222 -10.69 1.15 -27.01
CA LEU A 222 -10.52 2.59 -27.19
C LEU A 222 -9.08 3.04 -26.92
N ILE A 223 -8.63 4.01 -27.70
CA ILE A 223 -7.62 4.99 -27.26
C ILE A 223 -8.43 6.21 -26.78
N ALA A 224 -8.39 6.49 -25.48
CA ALA A 224 -9.19 7.52 -24.83
C ALA A 224 -8.33 8.61 -24.20
N TRP A 225 -8.89 9.81 -24.04
CA TRP A 225 -8.25 10.97 -23.38
C TRP A 225 -9.13 11.61 -22.29
N GLY A 226 -10.35 11.12 -22.08
CA GLY A 226 -11.25 11.64 -21.06
C GLY A 226 -12.17 10.60 -20.42
N ARG A 227 -12.76 10.98 -19.29
CA ARG A 227 -13.74 10.23 -18.50
C ARG A 227 -14.74 11.21 -17.86
N ASN A 228 -16.01 10.83 -17.85
CA ASN A 228 -17.10 11.51 -17.12
C ASN A 228 -17.17 13.04 -17.36
N GLY A 229 -17.06 13.47 -18.62
CA GLY A 229 -17.15 14.89 -19.01
C GLY A 229 -15.81 15.65 -19.03
N LYS A 230 -14.68 15.01 -18.68
CA LYS A 230 -13.41 15.68 -18.36
C LYS A 230 -12.20 14.93 -18.91
N ALA A 231 -11.07 15.61 -19.04
CA ALA A 231 -9.77 14.94 -19.21
C ALA A 231 -9.44 14.06 -18.00
N PHE A 232 -8.53 13.10 -18.15
CA PHE A 232 -8.05 12.29 -17.02
C PHE A 232 -7.31 13.12 -15.97
N THR A 233 -7.24 12.59 -14.74
CA THR A 233 -6.20 12.98 -13.77
C THR A 233 -4.87 12.29 -14.12
N PRO A 234 -3.72 12.73 -13.58
CA PRO A 234 -2.44 12.05 -13.77
C PRO A 234 -2.50 10.56 -13.47
N ASP A 235 -3.03 10.16 -12.31
CA ASP A 235 -3.16 8.76 -11.87
C ASP A 235 -4.02 7.90 -12.81
N HIS A 236 -4.96 8.53 -13.52
CA HIS A 236 -5.86 7.86 -14.45
C HIS A 236 -5.30 7.74 -15.89
N GLY A 237 -4.09 8.26 -16.14
CA GLY A 237 -3.41 8.16 -17.43
C GLY A 237 -3.49 9.41 -18.30
N PHE A 238 -3.58 10.61 -17.71
CA PHE A 238 -3.48 11.86 -18.46
C PHE A 238 -2.14 11.93 -19.23
N PRO A 239 -2.13 12.24 -20.55
CA PRO A 239 -3.24 12.75 -21.35
C PRO A 239 -3.96 11.69 -22.20
N LEU A 240 -3.41 10.46 -22.31
CA LEU A 240 -3.88 9.43 -23.23
C LEU A 240 -3.73 8.02 -22.63
N ARG A 241 -4.72 7.15 -22.82
CA ARG A 241 -4.66 5.75 -22.39
C ARG A 241 -5.34 4.79 -23.36
N LEU A 242 -5.00 3.52 -23.24
CA LEU A 242 -5.79 2.40 -23.74
C LEU A 242 -6.91 2.06 -22.75
N VAL A 243 -8.09 1.69 -23.27
CA VAL A 243 -9.20 1.08 -22.53
C VAL A 243 -9.67 -0.16 -23.30
N VAL A 244 -9.88 -1.28 -22.59
CA VAL A 244 -10.23 -2.58 -23.18
C VAL A 244 -11.45 -3.18 -22.46
N PRO A 245 -12.67 -2.98 -22.97
CA PRO A 245 -13.88 -3.43 -22.29
C PRO A 245 -13.92 -4.93 -21.99
N GLY A 246 -14.53 -5.27 -20.85
CA GLY A 246 -14.66 -6.65 -20.40
C GLY A 246 -13.32 -7.36 -20.15
N GLN A 247 -12.21 -6.62 -20.02
CA GLN A 247 -10.89 -7.12 -19.64
C GLN A 247 -10.35 -6.42 -18.38
N ILE A 248 -9.16 -6.85 -17.93
CA ILE A 248 -8.48 -6.30 -16.75
C ILE A 248 -7.94 -4.89 -16.96
N GLY A 249 -7.97 -4.07 -15.91
CA GLY A 249 -7.24 -2.79 -15.90
C GLY A 249 -5.73 -2.93 -16.21
N GLY A 250 -5.12 -4.08 -15.91
CA GLY A 250 -3.74 -4.42 -16.30
C GLY A 250 -3.49 -4.65 -17.80
N ARG A 251 -4.51 -4.54 -18.66
CA ARG A 251 -4.33 -4.46 -20.13
C ARG A 251 -4.75 -3.09 -20.68
N MET A 252 -4.95 -2.10 -19.81
CA MET A 252 -5.47 -0.77 -20.14
C MET A 252 -4.42 0.31 -19.85
N VAL A 253 -3.31 0.22 -20.58
CA VAL A 253 -2.09 1.03 -20.44
C VAL A 253 -2.41 2.52 -20.33
N LYS A 254 -1.92 3.14 -19.25
CA LYS A 254 -2.03 4.58 -18.95
C LYS A 254 -0.82 5.32 -19.52
N TRP A 255 -0.92 6.62 -19.78
CA TRP A 255 0.18 7.43 -20.31
C TRP A 255 0.73 6.87 -21.64
N LEU A 256 -0.17 6.42 -22.50
CA LEU A 256 0.09 5.66 -23.73
C LEU A 256 0.77 6.53 -24.81
N ASN A 257 2.02 6.21 -25.17
CA ASN A 257 2.78 6.89 -26.22
C ASN A 257 3.15 5.98 -27.41
N ARG A 258 3.19 4.65 -27.22
CA ARG A 258 3.70 3.71 -28.23
C ARG A 258 2.75 2.52 -28.43
N VAL A 259 2.53 2.20 -29.70
CA VAL A 259 1.74 1.06 -30.18
C VAL A 259 2.55 0.33 -31.25
N GLU A 260 2.86 -0.93 -31.00
CA GLU A 260 3.61 -1.79 -31.94
C GLU A 260 2.69 -2.91 -32.45
N VAL A 261 2.50 -3.00 -33.77
CA VAL A 261 1.91 -4.19 -34.39
C VAL A 261 3.01 -5.25 -34.49
N SER A 262 2.84 -6.40 -33.85
CA SER A 262 3.90 -7.39 -33.67
C SER A 262 3.42 -8.82 -33.98
N ASP A 263 4.33 -9.72 -34.32
CA ASP A 263 4.02 -11.16 -34.46
C ASP A 263 4.10 -11.92 -33.12
N LYS A 264 4.73 -11.32 -32.11
CA LYS A 264 4.83 -11.83 -30.73
C LYS A 264 4.01 -11.02 -29.73
N GLU A 265 3.71 -11.59 -28.57
CA GLU A 265 3.15 -10.83 -27.44
C GLU A 265 4.20 -9.92 -26.78
N CYS A 266 3.76 -9.05 -25.86
CA CYS A 266 4.66 -8.08 -25.23
C CYS A 266 5.72 -8.79 -24.39
N GLN A 267 6.99 -8.41 -24.54
CA GLN A 267 8.10 -9.04 -23.83
C GLN A 267 8.42 -8.36 -22.47
N HIS A 268 7.64 -7.37 -22.04
CA HIS A 268 7.86 -6.66 -20.78
C HIS A 268 7.69 -7.58 -19.56
N HIS A 269 8.54 -7.41 -18.55
CA HIS A 269 8.56 -8.21 -17.33
C HIS A 269 7.17 -8.33 -16.67
N LEU A 270 6.40 -7.24 -16.58
CA LEU A 270 5.06 -7.23 -15.94
C LEU A 270 3.92 -7.73 -16.87
N HIS A 271 4.23 -8.10 -18.12
CA HIS A 271 3.33 -8.93 -18.94
C HIS A 271 3.36 -10.40 -18.49
N PHE A 272 4.52 -10.87 -17.98
CA PHE A 272 4.77 -12.24 -17.56
C PHE A 272 4.65 -12.45 -16.04
N GLN A 273 5.43 -11.72 -15.24
CA GLN A 273 5.52 -11.89 -13.77
C GLN A 273 4.41 -11.17 -12.98
N ASP A 274 3.43 -10.59 -13.68
CA ASP A 274 2.23 -10.03 -13.07
C ASP A 274 1.00 -10.31 -13.93
N ASN A 275 -0.19 -10.31 -13.31
CA ASN A 275 -1.45 -10.62 -13.98
C ASN A 275 -1.46 -12.04 -14.60
N LYS A 276 -1.08 -13.06 -13.80
CA LYS A 276 -1.35 -14.48 -14.08
C LYS A 276 -2.24 -15.19 -13.04
N VAL A 277 -3.03 -16.19 -13.47
CA VAL A 277 -3.63 -17.19 -12.56
C VAL A 277 -2.78 -18.45 -12.65
N LEU A 278 -1.89 -18.63 -11.68
CA LEU A 278 -1.13 -19.87 -11.57
C LEU A 278 -2.06 -21.00 -11.05
N PRO A 279 -1.75 -22.28 -11.32
CA PRO A 279 -2.52 -23.41 -10.79
C PRO A 279 -2.61 -23.38 -9.26
N ALA A 280 -3.70 -23.92 -8.70
CA ALA A 280 -4.01 -23.81 -7.27
C ALA A 280 -3.04 -24.60 -6.37
N GLU A 281 -2.36 -25.59 -6.96
CA GLU A 281 -1.28 -26.39 -6.38
C GLU A 281 0.07 -25.65 -6.31
N VAL A 282 0.26 -24.57 -7.10
CA VAL A 282 1.51 -23.80 -7.09
C VAL A 282 1.54 -22.90 -5.86
N THR A 283 2.48 -23.19 -4.96
CA THR A 283 2.67 -22.42 -3.73
C THR A 283 3.26 -21.02 -4.01
N THR A 284 3.14 -20.11 -3.04
CA THR A 284 3.81 -18.80 -3.07
C THR A 284 5.31 -18.90 -3.26
N ASP A 285 5.92 -19.96 -2.73
CA ASP A 285 7.38 -20.13 -2.72
C ASP A 285 7.87 -20.64 -4.07
N GLN A 286 7.19 -21.62 -4.66
CA GLN A 286 7.45 -22.04 -6.05
C GLN A 286 7.21 -20.89 -7.05
N ALA A 287 6.13 -20.10 -6.85
CA ALA A 287 5.90 -18.91 -7.66
C ALA A 287 6.97 -17.82 -7.49
N ARG A 288 7.80 -17.86 -6.44
CA ARG A 288 8.97 -16.96 -6.26
C ARG A 288 10.26 -17.51 -6.89
N THR A 289 10.38 -18.83 -7.05
CA THR A 289 11.65 -19.49 -7.44
C THR A 289 11.62 -20.23 -8.79
N GLU A 290 10.45 -20.46 -9.39
CA GLU A 290 10.28 -21.27 -10.59
C GLU A 290 9.69 -20.44 -11.76
N ASP A 291 10.56 -19.73 -12.49
CA ASP A 291 10.17 -18.81 -13.58
C ASP A 291 9.23 -19.40 -14.64
N HIS A 292 9.28 -20.71 -14.88
CA HIS A 292 8.51 -21.37 -15.93
C HIS A 292 6.97 -21.21 -15.77
N TRP A 293 6.48 -20.97 -14.55
CA TRP A 293 5.08 -20.59 -14.31
C TRP A 293 4.74 -19.22 -14.91
N TRP A 294 5.66 -18.25 -14.79
CA TRP A 294 5.47 -16.89 -15.29
C TRP A 294 5.65 -16.75 -16.80
N TYR A 295 6.44 -17.61 -17.45
CA TYR A 295 6.59 -17.57 -18.91
C TYR A 295 5.58 -18.43 -19.69
N ASN A 296 4.79 -19.29 -19.01
CA ASN A 296 3.73 -20.05 -19.67
C ASN A 296 2.51 -19.15 -20.01
N PRO A 297 2.13 -18.98 -21.30
CA PRO A 297 1.07 -18.04 -21.69
C PRO A 297 -0.34 -18.50 -21.31
N LYS A 298 -0.53 -19.79 -20.98
CA LYS A 298 -1.85 -20.35 -20.59
C LYS A 298 -2.43 -19.73 -19.32
N TYR A 299 -1.59 -19.15 -18.49
CA TYR A 299 -1.96 -18.48 -17.25
C TYR A 299 -2.17 -16.95 -17.41
N ILE A 300 -1.94 -16.37 -18.61
CA ILE A 300 -2.09 -14.92 -18.86
C ILE A 300 -3.57 -14.51 -18.75
N ILE A 301 -3.79 -13.42 -18.02
CA ILE A 301 -5.12 -12.88 -17.76
C ILE A 301 -5.52 -11.85 -18.83
N TYR A 302 -6.78 -11.95 -19.32
CA TYR A 302 -7.40 -11.03 -20.30
C TYR A 302 -8.87 -10.68 -19.95
N ASN A 303 -9.89 -11.52 -20.26
CA ASN A 303 -11.34 -11.20 -20.14
C ASN A 303 -11.97 -11.54 -18.79
N VAL A 304 -12.75 -10.65 -18.17
CA VAL A 304 -13.22 -10.81 -16.79
C VAL A 304 -14.08 -12.07 -16.56
N ASN A 305 -13.90 -12.77 -15.44
CA ASN A 305 -14.69 -13.94 -15.06
C ASN A 305 -16.01 -13.49 -14.43
N VAL A 306 -16.94 -14.43 -14.30
CA VAL A 306 -18.21 -14.19 -13.64
C VAL A 306 -17.97 -13.96 -12.16
N ASN A 307 -18.37 -12.79 -11.67
CA ASN A 307 -18.24 -12.42 -10.27
C ASN A 307 -19.44 -11.55 -9.86
N ALA A 308 -19.79 -11.60 -8.58
CA ALA A 308 -20.84 -10.81 -7.97
C ALA A 308 -20.49 -10.56 -6.52
N ALA A 309 -20.84 -9.39 -6.03
CA ALA A 309 -20.68 -9.06 -4.63
C ALA A 309 -22.01 -8.51 -4.10
N ILE A 310 -22.35 -8.88 -2.87
CA ILE A 310 -23.50 -8.33 -2.16
C ILE A 310 -23.13 -6.90 -1.78
N ALA A 311 -24.00 -5.96 -2.12
CA ALA A 311 -24.04 -4.65 -1.50
C ALA A 311 -24.47 -4.78 -0.05
N CYS A 312 -25.77 -4.68 0.21
CA CYS A 312 -26.25 -4.57 1.57
C CYS A 312 -26.82 -5.87 2.11
N PRO A 313 -26.81 -6.03 3.44
CA PRO A 313 -26.45 -5.03 4.46
C PRO A 313 -24.96 -4.68 4.50
N ALA A 314 -24.63 -3.43 4.80
CA ALA A 314 -23.25 -2.97 4.83
C ALA A 314 -22.48 -3.59 6.01
N HIS A 315 -21.15 -3.57 5.97
CA HIS A 315 -20.39 -4.17 7.06
C HIS A 315 -20.60 -3.42 8.39
N ASN A 316 -20.96 -4.18 9.42
CA ASN A 316 -21.39 -3.74 10.75
C ASN A 316 -22.65 -2.87 10.74
N GLU A 317 -23.40 -2.85 9.64
CA GLU A 317 -24.78 -2.38 9.66
C GLU A 317 -25.59 -3.23 10.65
N THR A 318 -26.47 -2.58 11.39
CA THR A 318 -27.21 -3.17 12.48
C THR A 318 -28.69 -2.82 12.36
N ILE A 319 -29.57 -3.82 12.34
CA ILE A 319 -31.03 -3.68 12.27
C ILE A 319 -31.71 -4.31 13.48
N GLU A 320 -32.96 -3.92 13.77
CA GLU A 320 -33.75 -4.45 14.89
C GLU A 320 -34.75 -5.50 14.38
N ALA A 321 -34.66 -6.72 14.92
CA ALA A 321 -35.28 -7.92 14.34
C ALA A 321 -36.76 -8.13 14.70
N ASP A 322 -37.38 -7.17 15.38
CA ASP A 322 -38.82 -7.08 15.63
C ASP A 322 -39.55 -6.21 14.58
N SER A 323 -38.80 -5.53 13.71
CA SER A 323 -39.33 -4.85 12.54
C SER A 323 -40.02 -5.85 11.58
N LYS A 324 -41.32 -5.67 11.33
CA LYS A 324 -42.07 -6.42 10.30
C LYS A 324 -41.79 -5.87 8.89
N GLY A 325 -40.55 -5.47 8.64
CA GLY A 325 -40.11 -4.86 7.39
C GLY A 325 -39.53 -5.89 6.44
N PHE A 326 -39.54 -5.54 5.15
CA PHE A 326 -38.60 -6.12 4.20
C PHE A 326 -37.27 -5.35 4.32
N TYR A 327 -36.17 -6.02 3.98
CA TYR A 327 -34.85 -5.43 3.95
C TYR A 327 -34.24 -5.73 2.59
N ASP A 328 -34.16 -4.72 1.73
CA ASP A 328 -33.92 -4.92 0.29
C ASP A 328 -32.42 -4.98 -0.02
N LEU A 329 -31.88 -6.18 0.13
CA LEU A 329 -30.49 -6.48 -0.21
C LEU A 329 -30.26 -6.21 -1.71
N GLN A 330 -29.09 -5.68 -2.05
CA GLN A 330 -28.67 -5.41 -3.43
C GLN A 330 -27.20 -5.81 -3.65
N GLY A 331 -26.66 -5.55 -4.84
CA GLY A 331 -25.32 -5.95 -5.27
C GLY A 331 -25.09 -5.63 -6.76
N TYR A 332 -23.88 -5.90 -7.25
CA TYR A 332 -23.59 -5.95 -8.69
C TYR A 332 -23.17 -7.36 -9.10
N ALA A 333 -23.25 -7.63 -10.40
CA ALA A 333 -22.53 -8.73 -11.03
C ALA A 333 -21.89 -8.30 -12.35
N TYR A 334 -20.73 -8.88 -12.65
CA TYR A 334 -19.97 -8.63 -13.87
C TYR A 334 -19.44 -9.93 -14.50
N THR A 335 -19.29 -9.91 -15.82
CA THR A 335 -18.58 -10.92 -16.61
C THR A 335 -17.90 -10.21 -17.80
N GLY A 336 -17.03 -10.92 -18.51
CA GLY A 336 -16.06 -10.32 -19.43
C GLY A 336 -16.12 -10.81 -20.85
N GLY A 337 -15.26 -10.19 -21.67
CA GLY A 337 -15.21 -10.43 -23.11
C GLY A 337 -16.42 -9.90 -23.89
N GLY A 338 -17.34 -9.17 -23.23
CA GLY A 338 -18.60 -8.69 -23.81
C GLY A 338 -19.74 -9.70 -23.77
N LYS A 339 -19.88 -10.43 -22.64
CA LYS A 339 -20.99 -11.34 -22.33
C LYS A 339 -22.02 -10.67 -21.41
N ARG A 340 -23.25 -11.17 -21.41
CA ARG A 340 -24.29 -10.88 -20.40
C ARG A 340 -24.28 -11.83 -19.20
N ILE A 341 -24.56 -11.27 -18.01
CA ILE A 341 -25.02 -12.02 -16.84
C ILE A 341 -26.44 -12.54 -17.14
N SER A 342 -26.60 -13.86 -17.25
CA SER A 342 -27.89 -14.47 -17.59
C SER A 342 -28.83 -14.57 -16.40
N ARG A 343 -28.27 -14.69 -15.18
CA ARG A 343 -28.98 -14.58 -13.90
C ARG A 343 -28.00 -14.36 -12.75
N ALA A 344 -28.43 -13.65 -11.72
CA ALA A 344 -27.89 -13.84 -10.38
C ALA A 344 -28.92 -14.61 -9.54
N GLU A 345 -28.41 -15.51 -8.72
CA GLU A 345 -29.17 -16.40 -7.86
C GLU A 345 -28.66 -16.21 -6.43
N ILE A 346 -29.57 -16.38 -5.47
CA ILE A 346 -29.30 -16.03 -4.09
C ILE A 346 -29.83 -17.06 -3.10
N SER A 347 -29.08 -17.30 -2.02
CA SER A 347 -29.42 -18.18 -0.93
C SER A 347 -29.44 -17.47 0.44
N LEU A 348 -30.26 -18.00 1.36
CA LEU A 348 -30.29 -17.69 2.80
C LEU A 348 -29.72 -18.84 3.67
N ASP A 349 -29.33 -19.94 3.05
CA ASP A 349 -29.06 -21.26 3.64
C ASP A 349 -27.73 -21.86 3.13
N ASP A 350 -26.73 -21.01 2.85
CA ASP A 350 -25.42 -21.33 2.24
C ASP A 350 -25.52 -22.30 1.03
N GLY A 351 -26.57 -22.13 0.23
CA GLY A 351 -26.74 -22.69 -1.09
C GLY A 351 -27.57 -23.96 -1.20
N ASP A 352 -28.35 -24.32 -0.19
CA ASP A 352 -29.33 -25.42 -0.28
C ASP A 352 -30.56 -25.02 -1.13
N SER A 353 -31.05 -23.78 -1.00
CA SER A 353 -32.10 -23.21 -1.85
C SER A 353 -31.67 -21.90 -2.51
N TRP A 354 -32.29 -21.58 -3.65
CA TRP A 354 -31.91 -20.45 -4.48
C TRP A 354 -33.15 -19.68 -5.00
N GLN A 355 -33.12 -18.36 -4.86
CA GLN A 355 -34.10 -17.43 -5.41
C GLN A 355 -33.43 -16.61 -6.51
N LEU A 356 -34.19 -16.19 -7.53
CA LEU A 356 -33.66 -15.31 -8.59
C LEU A 356 -33.62 -13.86 -8.10
N ALA A 357 -32.52 -13.18 -8.38
CA ALA A 357 -32.41 -11.75 -8.21
C ALA A 357 -33.08 -10.99 -9.37
N GLU A 358 -33.69 -9.84 -9.07
CA GLU A 358 -34.01 -8.85 -10.10
C GLU A 358 -32.73 -8.17 -10.58
N LEU A 359 -32.52 -8.14 -11.91
CA LEU A 359 -31.32 -7.60 -12.53
C LEU A 359 -31.64 -6.33 -13.33
N ASP A 360 -31.22 -5.17 -12.82
CA ASP A 360 -31.17 -3.95 -13.61
C ASP A 360 -29.90 -3.93 -14.47
N PHE A 361 -30.00 -3.43 -15.70
CA PHE A 361 -28.89 -3.25 -16.64
C PHE A 361 -28.95 -1.82 -17.22
N PRO A 362 -28.44 -0.79 -16.51
CA PRO A 362 -28.49 0.60 -16.99
C PRO A 362 -27.80 0.83 -18.34
N GLU A 363 -26.91 -0.08 -18.73
CA GLU A 363 -26.30 -0.09 -20.07
C GLU A 363 -27.33 -0.25 -21.20
N ASP A 364 -28.43 -0.99 -20.97
CA ASP A 364 -29.50 -1.19 -21.95
C ASP A 364 -30.22 0.13 -22.30
N LEU A 365 -30.23 1.11 -21.39
CA LEU A 365 -30.80 2.43 -21.66
C LEU A 365 -30.06 3.13 -22.81
N TYR A 366 -28.75 2.89 -22.96
CA TYR A 366 -27.91 3.41 -24.06
C TYR A 366 -27.93 2.53 -25.32
N ARG A 367 -28.41 1.28 -25.23
CA ARG A 367 -28.80 0.46 -26.40
C ARG A 367 -30.15 0.90 -26.97
N LEU A 368 -31.12 1.16 -26.10
CA LEU A 368 -32.49 1.57 -26.44
C LEU A 368 -32.58 3.03 -26.90
N ASN A 369 -31.79 3.93 -26.29
CA ASN A 369 -31.78 5.36 -26.56
C ASN A 369 -30.37 5.83 -26.97
N PRO A 370 -29.87 5.41 -28.15
CA PRO A 370 -28.52 5.75 -28.60
C PRO A 370 -28.37 7.27 -28.79
N ILE A 371 -27.41 7.86 -28.09
CA ILE A 371 -27.11 9.28 -28.14
C ILE A 371 -26.22 9.54 -29.36
N ARG A 372 -26.67 10.39 -30.28
CA ARG A 372 -25.93 10.72 -31.51
C ARG A 372 -25.65 12.21 -31.61
N HIS A 373 -24.42 12.57 -32.02
CA HIS A 373 -23.97 13.94 -32.24
C HIS A 373 -24.08 14.88 -31.01
N HIS A 374 -23.98 14.35 -29.78
CA HIS A 374 -24.06 15.17 -28.57
C HIS A 374 -22.81 16.06 -28.43
N PRO A 375 -22.94 17.38 -28.20
CA PRO A 375 -21.82 18.34 -28.27
C PRO A 375 -20.67 18.08 -27.28
N TYR A 376 -20.91 17.28 -26.24
CA TYR A 376 -19.89 16.87 -25.26
C TYR A 376 -19.62 15.36 -25.23
N PHE A 377 -20.40 14.52 -25.92
CA PHE A 377 -20.25 13.05 -25.84
C PHE A 377 -20.11 12.36 -27.21
N GLY A 378 -20.17 13.10 -28.32
CA GLY A 378 -20.08 12.53 -29.67
C GLY A 378 -21.23 11.55 -29.93
N THR A 379 -20.88 10.32 -30.29
CA THR A 379 -21.83 9.21 -30.41
C THR A 379 -21.63 8.21 -29.27
N LEU A 380 -22.71 7.90 -28.54
CA LEU A 380 -22.82 6.82 -27.57
C LEU A 380 -23.99 5.94 -28.01
N ASP A 381 -23.65 4.90 -28.80
CA ASP A 381 -24.59 3.98 -29.42
C ASP A 381 -24.09 2.55 -29.19
N LEU A 382 -24.77 1.81 -28.32
CA LEU A 382 -24.36 0.46 -27.90
C LEU A 382 -25.05 -0.65 -28.69
N SER A 383 -25.79 -0.33 -29.76
CA SER A 383 -26.62 -1.28 -30.54
C SER A 383 -25.84 -2.42 -31.24
N THR A 384 -24.51 -2.45 -31.14
CA THR A 384 -23.63 -3.50 -31.68
C THR A 384 -22.70 -4.11 -30.61
N SER A 385 -22.97 -3.86 -29.33
CA SER A 385 -22.16 -4.26 -28.18
C SER A 385 -23.01 -4.94 -27.10
N GLU A 386 -22.68 -6.18 -26.75
CA GLU A 386 -23.33 -6.97 -25.69
C GLU A 386 -22.56 -6.93 -24.35
N MET A 387 -21.74 -5.90 -24.15
CA MET A 387 -21.31 -5.53 -22.80
C MET A 387 -22.53 -5.44 -21.87
N SER A 388 -22.39 -5.95 -20.65
CA SER A 388 -23.53 -6.13 -19.76
C SER A 388 -23.06 -6.21 -18.33
N PHE A 389 -23.38 -5.16 -17.58
CA PHE A 389 -23.10 -5.03 -16.17
C PHE A 389 -24.41 -4.77 -15.43
N THR A 390 -24.65 -5.47 -14.33
CA THR A 390 -25.92 -5.38 -13.59
C THR A 390 -25.75 -4.74 -12.22
N TRP A 391 -26.71 -3.88 -11.86
CA TRP A 391 -26.68 -2.96 -10.72
C TRP A 391 -27.86 -3.16 -9.76
N SER A 392 -28.31 -4.40 -9.60
CA SER A 392 -29.08 -4.87 -8.44
C SER A 392 -28.96 -6.39 -8.33
N ALA A 393 -28.93 -6.94 -7.10
CA ALA A 393 -29.15 -8.37 -6.81
C ALA A 393 -29.21 -8.64 -5.30
N SER A 394 -30.22 -9.38 -4.82
CA SER A 394 -30.50 -9.50 -3.38
C SER A 394 -29.72 -10.60 -2.64
N VAL A 395 -30.14 -10.82 -1.37
CA VAL A 395 -29.80 -11.73 -0.25
C VAL A 395 -28.38 -12.34 -0.05
N ILE A 396 -28.22 -13.19 0.97
CA ILE A 396 -27.05 -13.24 1.87
C ILE A 396 -25.90 -14.17 1.42
N THR A 397 -26.14 -14.99 0.40
CA THR A 397 -25.10 -15.67 -0.39
C THR A 397 -25.45 -15.56 -1.86
N ILE A 398 -24.67 -14.78 -2.62
CA ILE A 398 -24.92 -14.52 -4.05
C ILE A 398 -24.01 -15.37 -4.95
N ARG A 399 -24.56 -15.84 -6.06
CA ARG A 399 -23.81 -16.33 -7.22
C ARG A 399 -24.39 -15.76 -8.51
N ALA A 400 -23.52 -15.42 -9.47
CA ALA A 400 -23.93 -15.07 -10.82
C ALA A 400 -23.57 -16.16 -11.82
N THR A 401 -24.33 -16.21 -12.92
CA THR A 401 -24.07 -17.03 -14.11
C THR A 401 -24.08 -16.14 -15.36
N ASP A 402 -23.17 -16.38 -16.31
CA ASP A 402 -23.20 -15.69 -17.61
C ASP A 402 -23.98 -16.45 -18.71
N GLU A 403 -24.17 -15.81 -19.85
CA GLU A 403 -24.82 -16.38 -21.05
C GLU A 403 -24.09 -17.63 -21.60
N GLY A 404 -22.78 -17.73 -21.35
CA GLY A 404 -21.95 -18.89 -21.67
C GLY A 404 -21.96 -19.95 -20.58
N LEU A 405 -22.91 -19.84 -19.62
CA LEU A 405 -23.13 -20.76 -18.50
C LEU A 405 -21.93 -20.92 -17.55
N ALA A 406 -20.96 -20.01 -17.59
CA ALA A 406 -19.95 -19.95 -16.53
C ALA A 406 -20.62 -19.39 -15.26
N GLN A 407 -20.31 -19.99 -14.10
CA GLN A 407 -20.91 -19.65 -12.80
C GLN A 407 -19.81 -19.46 -11.76
N MET A 408 -20.06 -18.60 -10.77
CA MET A 408 -19.19 -18.45 -9.60
C MET A 408 -19.04 -19.79 -8.83
N PRO A 409 -17.81 -20.23 -8.48
CA PRO A 409 -17.57 -21.39 -7.62
C PRO A 409 -18.05 -21.16 -6.17
N ARG A 410 -18.38 -22.24 -5.44
CA ARG A 410 -18.78 -22.17 -4.02
C ARG A 410 -17.66 -21.64 -3.12
N ASP A 411 -16.47 -22.17 -3.31
CA ASP A 411 -15.34 -22.08 -2.37
C ASP A 411 -14.19 -21.24 -2.92
N LEU A 412 -13.28 -20.81 -2.05
CA LEU A 412 -12.13 -19.97 -2.39
C LEU A 412 -11.14 -20.71 -3.31
N ALA A 413 -11.12 -20.32 -4.59
CA ALA A 413 -10.17 -20.78 -5.61
C ALA A 413 -8.79 -20.10 -5.45
N TRP A 414 -8.13 -20.32 -4.31
CA TRP A 414 -6.83 -19.72 -4.01
C TRP A 414 -5.74 -20.13 -5.03
N ASN A 415 -4.88 -19.17 -5.38
CA ASN A 415 -3.66 -19.34 -6.15
C ASN A 415 -2.60 -18.33 -5.64
N ALA A 416 -1.32 -18.55 -5.96
CA ALA A 416 -0.20 -17.76 -5.44
C ALA A 416 -0.27 -16.24 -5.68
N THR A 417 -1.06 -15.76 -6.65
CA THR A 417 -1.21 -14.31 -6.93
C THR A 417 -2.33 -13.64 -6.13
N GLY A 418 -3.20 -14.43 -5.48
CA GLY A 418 -4.42 -13.94 -4.83
C GLY A 418 -5.49 -13.39 -5.80
N THR A 419 -5.29 -13.49 -7.12
CA THR A 419 -6.24 -12.94 -8.10
C THR A 419 -7.35 -13.94 -8.46
N MET A 420 -8.47 -13.43 -8.98
CA MET A 420 -9.60 -14.20 -9.54
C MET A 420 -10.43 -14.98 -8.55
N ASN A 421 -10.38 -14.55 -7.29
CA ASN A 421 -11.39 -14.96 -6.34
C ASN A 421 -12.77 -14.40 -6.75
N GLY A 422 -13.56 -15.25 -7.39
CA GLY A 422 -14.99 -15.06 -7.66
C GLY A 422 -15.83 -16.13 -6.98
N CYS A 423 -15.42 -16.61 -5.79
CA CYS A 423 -16.26 -17.51 -5.00
C CYS A 423 -17.57 -16.80 -4.58
N TRP A 424 -18.61 -17.56 -4.25
CA TRP A 424 -19.88 -16.99 -3.76
C TRP A 424 -19.62 -15.97 -2.65
N HIS A 425 -20.07 -14.73 -2.87
CA HIS A 425 -19.91 -13.66 -1.90
C HIS A 425 -20.97 -13.82 -0.82
N ARG A 426 -20.53 -13.81 0.44
CA ARG A 426 -21.35 -14.15 1.62
C ARG A 426 -21.32 -13.04 2.64
N VAL A 427 -22.47 -12.69 3.18
CA VAL A 427 -22.60 -11.76 4.31
C VAL A 427 -23.15 -12.55 5.50
N ALA A 428 -22.31 -12.79 6.51
CA ALA A 428 -22.70 -13.51 7.70
C ALA A 428 -23.65 -12.66 8.57
N VAL A 429 -24.68 -13.31 9.08
CA VAL A 429 -25.76 -12.70 9.87
C VAL A 429 -25.57 -13.04 11.34
N LEU A 430 -25.27 -12.05 12.17
CA LEU A 430 -25.06 -12.23 13.60
C LEU A 430 -26.26 -11.67 14.38
N ARG A 431 -27.10 -12.54 14.94
CA ARG A 431 -28.18 -12.12 15.84
C ARG A 431 -27.66 -12.03 17.28
N ASN A 432 -27.75 -10.86 17.89
CA ASN A 432 -27.50 -10.67 19.30
C ASN A 432 -28.74 -11.11 20.12
N PRO A 433 -28.61 -12.06 21.06
CA PRO A 433 -29.75 -12.59 21.81
C PRO A 433 -30.27 -11.62 22.89
N ASP A 434 -29.42 -10.74 23.42
CA ASP A 434 -29.72 -9.90 24.58
C ASP A 434 -30.50 -8.62 24.22
N ASN A 435 -30.38 -8.15 22.97
CA ASN A 435 -31.00 -6.92 22.50
C ASN A 435 -31.78 -7.04 21.18
N ASN A 436 -31.96 -8.27 20.66
CA ASN A 436 -32.70 -8.58 19.43
C ASN A 436 -32.21 -7.85 18.16
N LYS A 437 -30.97 -7.37 18.15
CA LYS A 437 -30.36 -6.76 16.95
C LYS A 437 -29.71 -7.81 16.06
N ILE A 438 -29.70 -7.55 14.76
CA ILE A 438 -28.95 -8.30 13.76
C ILE A 438 -27.82 -7.41 13.25
N VAL A 439 -26.59 -7.90 13.27
CA VAL A 439 -25.37 -7.25 12.76
C VAL A 439 -24.84 -8.06 11.57
N PHE A 440 -24.30 -7.37 10.57
CA PHE A 440 -23.89 -8.01 9.31
C PHE A 440 -22.39 -7.92 9.02
N GLU A 441 -21.76 -9.06 8.79
CA GLU A 441 -20.34 -9.16 8.44
C GLU A 441 -20.17 -9.57 6.99
N HIS A 442 -19.46 -8.77 6.20
CA HIS A 442 -18.91 -9.19 4.90
C HIS A 442 -17.63 -10.03 5.10
N PRO A 443 -17.02 -10.62 4.05
CA PRO A 443 -15.86 -11.50 4.23
C PRO A 443 -14.65 -10.82 4.88
N THR A 444 -14.24 -9.64 4.37
CA THR A 444 -13.00 -8.93 4.75
C THR A 444 -13.14 -7.42 4.54
N VAL A 445 -12.57 -6.60 5.44
CA VAL A 445 -12.49 -5.14 5.25
C VAL A 445 -11.37 -4.77 4.27
N ALA A 446 -11.56 -3.70 3.50
CA ALA A 446 -10.55 -3.18 2.59
C ALA A 446 -9.38 -2.51 3.32
N GLY A 447 -8.19 -2.53 2.69
CA GLY A 447 -6.95 -1.99 3.27
C GLY A 447 -6.30 -2.92 4.29
N ASN A 448 -5.60 -2.35 5.27
CA ASN A 448 -4.87 -3.10 6.30
C ASN A 448 -5.72 -3.35 7.58
N THR A 449 -7.04 -3.20 7.51
CA THR A 449 -7.93 -3.28 8.67
C THR A 449 -8.43 -4.71 8.89
N ASN A 450 -8.18 -5.27 10.06
CA ASN A 450 -8.76 -6.55 10.46
C ASN A 450 -10.29 -6.42 10.64
N GLY A 451 -11.06 -7.34 10.06
CA GLY A 451 -12.51 -7.40 10.21
C GLY A 451 -13.18 -8.30 9.17
N GLY A 452 -14.51 -8.44 9.29
CA GLY A 452 -15.30 -9.38 8.48
C GLY A 452 -15.21 -10.83 8.96
N TRP A 453 -16.12 -11.67 8.46
CA TRP A 453 -16.27 -13.04 8.98
C TRP A 453 -15.07 -13.93 8.71
N MET A 454 -14.26 -13.68 7.66
CA MET A 454 -13.06 -14.49 7.41
C MET A 454 -12.04 -14.34 8.54
N GLN A 455 -11.89 -13.13 9.10
CA GLN A 455 -11.01 -12.91 10.24
C GLN A 455 -11.56 -13.60 11.50
N ARG A 456 -12.87 -13.46 11.78
CA ARG A 456 -13.52 -14.13 12.92
C ARG A 456 -13.45 -15.67 12.84
N LEU A 457 -13.70 -16.27 11.68
CA LEU A 457 -13.56 -17.72 11.49
C LEU A 457 -12.11 -18.18 11.70
N LYS A 458 -11.14 -17.44 11.15
CA LYS A 458 -9.70 -17.71 11.29
C LYS A 458 -9.25 -17.65 12.76
N ASP A 459 -9.71 -16.65 13.51
CA ASP A 459 -9.37 -16.48 14.93
C ASP A 459 -10.01 -17.57 15.81
N ASN A 460 -11.19 -18.07 15.41
CA ASN A 460 -11.82 -19.28 15.96
C ASN A 460 -11.16 -20.60 15.49
N GLY A 461 -10.06 -20.57 14.73
CA GLY A 461 -9.38 -21.77 14.21
C GLY A 461 -10.12 -22.50 13.07
N GLN A 462 -11.15 -21.89 12.48
CA GLN A 462 -12.00 -22.49 11.45
C GLN A 462 -11.46 -22.24 10.03
N ASN A 463 -11.79 -23.12 9.09
CA ASN A 463 -11.21 -23.10 7.75
C ASN A 463 -11.90 -22.10 6.81
N ILE A 464 -11.30 -20.92 6.61
CA ILE A 464 -11.83 -19.86 5.73
C ILE A 464 -11.98 -20.24 4.25
N ARG A 465 -11.35 -21.34 3.78
CA ARG A 465 -11.53 -21.84 2.41
C ARG A 465 -12.84 -22.60 2.23
N TYR A 466 -13.30 -23.25 3.30
CA TYR A 466 -14.52 -24.06 3.38
C TYR A 466 -15.33 -23.60 4.60
N PRO A 467 -15.87 -22.37 4.58
CA PRO A 467 -16.55 -21.79 5.73
C PRO A 467 -17.86 -22.53 6.01
N ILE A 468 -18.22 -22.64 7.28
CA ILE A 468 -19.44 -23.29 7.75
C ILE A 468 -20.24 -22.29 8.58
N PHE A 469 -21.53 -22.13 8.26
CA PHE A 469 -22.44 -21.21 8.93
C PHE A 469 -23.65 -21.99 9.47
N GLY A 470 -24.02 -21.78 10.75
CA GLY A 470 -25.13 -22.46 11.41
C GLY A 470 -24.96 -22.57 12.92
N GLU A 471 -26.02 -23.01 13.63
CA GLU A 471 -26.04 -23.08 15.11
C GLU A 471 -24.92 -23.97 15.70
N THR A 472 -24.50 -25.02 14.99
CA THR A 472 -23.40 -25.89 15.40
C THR A 472 -22.04 -25.20 15.51
N ALA A 473 -21.91 -23.97 14.98
CA ALA A 473 -20.71 -23.13 15.16
C ALA A 473 -20.66 -22.40 16.53
N MET A 474 -21.73 -22.49 17.35
CA MET A 474 -21.79 -21.90 18.70
C MET A 474 -21.26 -22.83 19.80
N SER A 475 -20.36 -23.77 19.48
CA SER A 475 -19.48 -24.34 20.50
C SER A 475 -18.54 -23.24 21.01
N GLY A 476 -18.76 -22.77 22.25
CA GLY A 476 -17.81 -21.93 22.97
C GLY A 476 -16.40 -22.57 22.97
N PRO A 477 -15.34 -21.75 23.05
CA PRO A 477 -14.02 -22.03 22.48
C PRO A 477 -13.56 -23.48 22.72
N GLN A 478 -13.72 -24.31 21.70
CA GLN A 478 -12.99 -25.56 21.64
C GLN A 478 -11.51 -25.20 21.53
N GLU A 479 -10.66 -25.95 22.21
CA GLU A 479 -9.22 -25.92 21.94
C GLU A 479 -9.04 -26.14 20.44
N GLY A 480 -8.55 -25.10 19.75
CA GLY A 480 -8.53 -25.07 18.29
C GLY A 480 -7.78 -26.29 17.74
N PRO A 481 -8.19 -26.85 16.59
CA PRO A 481 -7.56 -28.06 16.05
C PRO A 481 -6.04 -27.84 15.98
N ALA A 482 -5.30 -28.68 16.71
CA ALA A 482 -3.85 -28.59 16.80
C ALA A 482 -3.26 -28.49 15.38
N GLY A 483 -2.31 -27.56 15.20
CA GLY A 483 -1.84 -27.17 13.87
C GLY A 483 -1.48 -28.37 12.99
N PRO A 484 -1.89 -28.38 11.71
CA PRO A 484 -1.96 -29.60 10.89
C PRO A 484 -0.63 -30.36 10.88
N ASP A 485 -0.70 -31.65 11.25
CA ASP A 485 0.40 -32.52 11.70
C ASP A 485 1.82 -32.02 11.35
N VAL A 486 2.49 -31.50 12.38
CA VAL A 486 3.90 -31.84 12.55
C VAL A 486 3.92 -33.33 12.89
N GLU A 487 4.49 -34.17 12.02
CA GLU A 487 4.51 -35.63 12.22
C GLU A 487 4.97 -35.99 13.64
N LYS A 488 4.24 -36.92 14.28
CA LYS A 488 4.34 -37.24 15.70
C LYS A 488 5.70 -37.82 16.12
N ARG A 489 6.69 -36.94 16.24
CA ARG A 489 7.83 -37.15 17.14
C ARG A 489 7.29 -37.05 18.57
N THR A 490 6.95 -38.19 19.14
CA THR A 490 6.71 -38.38 20.59
C THR A 490 8.00 -38.23 21.42
N VAL A 491 9.08 -37.73 20.81
CA VAL A 491 10.30 -37.31 21.47
C VAL A 491 9.95 -36.13 22.38
N ARG A 492 9.92 -36.39 23.68
CA ARG A 492 9.96 -35.34 24.69
C ARG A 492 11.39 -34.89 24.92
N ILE A 493 11.55 -33.59 25.11
CA ILE A 493 12.85 -32.95 25.31
C ILE A 493 12.78 -32.17 26.62
N THR A 494 13.70 -32.46 27.53
CA THR A 494 13.75 -31.83 28.84
C THR A 494 14.35 -30.42 28.76
N ALA A 495 14.02 -29.56 29.72
CA ALA A 495 14.63 -28.24 29.85
C ALA A 495 16.18 -28.29 29.92
N ALA A 496 16.75 -29.35 30.52
CA ALA A 496 18.19 -29.56 30.55
C ALA A 496 18.79 -29.74 29.14
N GLN A 497 18.14 -30.53 28.27
CA GLN A 497 18.60 -30.74 26.90
C GLN A 497 18.46 -29.48 26.03
N VAL A 498 17.47 -28.62 26.32
CA VAL A 498 17.38 -27.29 25.67
C VAL A 498 18.49 -26.38 26.18
N ALA A 499 18.83 -26.43 27.47
CA ALA A 499 19.93 -25.65 28.07
C ALA A 499 21.33 -26.10 27.59
N ASP A 500 21.57 -27.39 27.35
CA ASP A 500 22.81 -27.89 26.71
C ASP A 500 23.03 -27.24 25.33
N HIS A 501 21.93 -26.87 24.66
CA HIS A 501 21.90 -26.21 23.36
C HIS A 501 21.72 -24.67 23.44
N ALA A 502 21.96 -24.07 24.61
CA ALA A 502 22.02 -22.61 24.81
C ALA A 502 23.34 -22.00 24.28
N ASN A 503 23.68 -22.25 23.01
CA ASN A 503 24.95 -21.82 22.43
C ASN A 503 24.83 -21.45 20.93
N GLU A 504 25.74 -20.59 20.46
CA GLU A 504 25.71 -20.00 19.11
C GLU A 504 25.99 -20.99 17.97
N ARG A 505 26.52 -22.18 18.27
CA ARG A 505 26.98 -23.16 17.26
C ARG A 505 25.94 -24.22 16.93
N SER A 506 25.12 -24.59 17.91
CA SER A 506 24.02 -25.52 17.72
C SER A 506 22.76 -25.10 18.50
N PRO A 507 22.23 -23.89 18.26
CA PRO A 507 21.20 -23.30 19.10
C PRO A 507 19.88 -24.05 18.96
N TRP A 508 19.33 -24.49 20.09
CA TRP A 508 17.93 -24.91 20.18
C TRP A 508 17.10 -23.82 20.84
N PHE A 509 15.84 -23.69 20.45
CA PHE A 509 14.90 -22.73 21.03
C PHE A 509 13.48 -23.29 21.01
N VAL A 510 12.63 -22.79 21.92
CA VAL A 510 11.25 -23.23 22.06
C VAL A 510 10.29 -22.22 21.42
N ILE A 511 9.27 -22.69 20.71
CA ILE A 511 8.13 -21.88 20.25
C ILE A 511 6.84 -22.66 20.57
N LYS A 512 5.98 -22.09 21.41
CA LYS A 512 4.72 -22.67 21.89
C LYS A 512 4.88 -24.08 22.47
N GLY A 513 5.93 -24.30 23.26
CA GLY A 513 6.26 -25.60 23.84
C GLY A 513 6.86 -26.63 22.87
N HIS A 514 7.10 -26.28 21.60
CA HIS A 514 7.80 -27.13 20.64
C HIS A 514 9.27 -26.70 20.52
N VAL A 515 10.20 -27.66 20.52
CA VAL A 515 11.65 -27.41 20.44
C VAL A 515 12.12 -27.53 18.98
N PHE A 516 12.93 -26.56 18.54
CA PHE A 516 13.49 -26.49 17.18
C PHE A 516 15.01 -26.38 17.21
N ASP A 517 15.66 -26.95 16.19
CA ASP A 517 17.11 -26.86 15.96
C ASP A 517 17.42 -25.76 14.95
N GLY A 518 18.07 -24.68 15.39
CA GLY A 518 18.49 -23.58 14.53
C GLY A 518 19.72 -23.88 13.68
N THR A 519 20.49 -24.93 14.00
CA THR A 519 21.87 -25.14 13.51
C THR A 519 21.99 -25.06 12.00
N SER A 520 21.12 -25.78 11.26
CA SER A 520 21.17 -25.82 9.80
C SER A 520 20.62 -24.56 9.12
N PHE A 521 19.98 -23.65 9.86
CA PHE A 521 19.34 -22.44 9.33
C PHE A 521 20.07 -21.14 9.71
N LEU A 522 21.07 -21.20 10.60
CA LEU A 522 21.86 -20.05 11.05
C LEU A 522 22.36 -19.15 9.90
N ALA A 523 22.93 -19.75 8.85
CA ALA A 523 23.49 -19.01 7.71
C ALA A 523 22.44 -18.58 6.66
N GLU A 524 21.22 -19.14 6.71
CA GLU A 524 20.11 -18.79 5.83
C GLU A 524 19.10 -17.83 6.47
N HIS A 525 19.30 -17.50 7.76
CA HIS A 525 18.39 -16.66 8.52
C HIS A 525 18.50 -15.18 8.08
N PRO A 526 17.41 -14.53 7.61
CA PRO A 526 17.48 -13.16 7.10
C PRO A 526 17.87 -12.10 8.15
N GLY A 527 17.69 -12.40 9.45
CA GLY A 527 18.18 -11.57 10.56
C GLY A 527 19.61 -11.87 11.00
N GLY A 528 20.35 -12.70 10.25
CA GLY A 528 21.69 -13.16 10.62
C GLY A 528 21.72 -14.21 11.74
N VAL A 529 22.92 -14.75 11.98
CA VAL A 529 23.21 -15.80 12.98
C VAL A 529 22.89 -15.32 14.40
N GLU A 530 23.30 -14.09 14.72
CA GLU A 530 23.14 -13.47 16.05
C GLU A 530 21.68 -13.48 16.53
N SER A 531 20.70 -13.24 15.63
CA SER A 531 19.28 -13.26 15.97
C SER A 531 18.75 -14.61 16.47
N ILE A 532 19.32 -15.74 16.03
CA ILE A 532 18.96 -17.07 16.54
C ILE A 532 19.78 -17.39 17.79
N ALA A 533 21.07 -17.03 17.80
CA ALA A 533 21.95 -17.24 18.94
C ALA A 533 21.47 -16.51 20.21
N LEU A 534 20.89 -15.32 20.07
CA LEU A 534 20.34 -14.53 21.18
C LEU A 534 19.25 -15.28 21.98
N VAL A 535 18.44 -16.12 21.33
CA VAL A 535 17.34 -16.88 21.97
C VAL A 535 17.68 -18.36 22.20
N ALA A 536 18.94 -18.75 22.03
CA ALA A 536 19.40 -20.12 22.25
C ALA A 536 19.19 -20.53 23.72
N GLY A 537 18.52 -21.67 23.92
CA GLY A 537 18.17 -22.21 25.24
C GLY A 537 16.86 -21.69 25.84
N GLU A 538 16.18 -20.75 25.17
CA GLU A 538 15.05 -20.00 25.72
C GLU A 538 13.73 -20.28 24.95
N ASP A 539 12.60 -19.84 25.51
CA ASP A 539 11.33 -19.80 24.77
C ASP A 539 11.24 -18.49 23.98
N ALA A 540 11.31 -18.62 22.67
CA ALA A 540 11.32 -17.53 21.70
C ALA A 540 9.93 -17.28 21.09
N THR A 541 8.84 -17.77 21.71
CA THR A 541 7.48 -17.69 21.14
C THR A 541 7.11 -16.29 20.68
N ASP A 542 7.30 -15.29 21.55
CA ASP A 542 6.76 -13.96 21.34
C ASP A 542 7.63 -13.13 20.40
N ASP A 543 8.95 -13.19 20.58
CA ASP A 543 9.93 -12.64 19.63
C ASP A 543 9.74 -13.24 18.23
N PHE A 544 9.54 -14.57 18.11
CA PHE A 544 9.27 -15.20 16.82
C PHE A 544 7.94 -14.70 16.22
N MET A 545 6.87 -14.68 17.00
CA MET A 545 5.52 -14.31 16.56
C MET A 545 5.39 -12.82 16.19
N ALA A 546 6.18 -11.93 16.79
CA ALA A 546 6.10 -10.48 16.58
C ALA A 546 6.64 -10.03 15.20
N ILE A 547 7.66 -10.72 14.66
CA ILE A 547 8.35 -10.32 13.42
C ILE A 547 8.27 -11.34 12.27
N HIS A 548 7.87 -12.60 12.51
CA HIS A 548 7.87 -13.63 11.46
C HIS A 548 6.49 -13.91 10.83
N SER A 549 6.45 -13.94 9.50
CA SER A 549 5.24 -14.18 8.72
C SER A 549 4.79 -15.65 8.71
N MET A 550 3.60 -15.92 8.16
CA MET A 550 3.09 -17.28 7.97
C MET A 550 3.98 -18.16 7.06
N ASP A 551 4.83 -17.57 6.21
CA ASP A 551 5.79 -18.32 5.39
C ASP A 551 6.98 -18.84 6.23
N ALA A 552 7.42 -18.08 7.24
CA ALA A 552 8.47 -18.54 8.16
C ALA A 552 8.05 -19.80 8.93
N LYS A 553 6.77 -19.89 9.33
CA LYS A 553 6.18 -21.08 9.98
C LYS A 553 6.21 -22.34 9.10
N LYS A 554 6.37 -22.21 7.76
CA LYS A 554 6.66 -23.35 6.89
C LYS A 554 8.12 -23.78 7.01
N LYS A 555 9.07 -22.83 6.99
CA LYS A 555 10.52 -23.08 7.10
C LYS A 555 10.93 -23.70 8.44
N MET A 556 10.19 -23.44 9.51
CA MET A 556 10.42 -24.07 10.82
C MET A 556 10.14 -25.59 10.85
N ARG A 557 9.38 -26.15 9.91
CA ARG A 557 8.98 -27.57 9.92
C ARG A 557 10.15 -28.57 9.92
N PRO A 558 11.12 -28.51 8.98
CA PRO A 558 12.28 -29.42 9.01
C PRO A 558 13.17 -29.25 10.24
N LEU A 559 13.09 -28.11 10.93
CA LEU A 559 13.89 -27.80 12.13
C LEU A 559 13.28 -28.39 13.42
N HIS A 560 12.07 -28.93 13.38
CA HIS A 560 11.37 -29.39 14.59
C HIS A 560 11.94 -30.69 15.17
N LEU A 561 12.27 -30.68 16.46
CA LEU A 561 12.84 -31.82 17.18
C LEU A 561 11.79 -32.62 17.96
N GLY A 562 10.99 -31.95 18.78
CA GLY A 562 10.11 -32.59 19.76
C GLY A 562 9.36 -31.58 20.62
N ILE A 563 8.64 -32.09 21.62
CA ILE A 563 7.84 -31.27 22.55
C ILE A 563 8.60 -31.12 23.87
N LEU A 564 8.60 -29.92 24.44
CA LEU A 564 9.19 -29.64 25.75
C LEU A 564 8.43 -30.41 26.84
N ASP A 565 9.17 -31.01 27.78
CA ASP A 565 8.56 -31.78 28.87
C ASP A 565 7.85 -30.88 29.91
N SER A 566 6.89 -31.46 30.64
CA SER A 566 5.91 -30.70 31.44
C SER A 566 6.46 -29.96 32.66
N ASP A 567 7.74 -30.10 32.98
CA ASP A 567 8.43 -29.32 34.01
C ASP A 567 8.72 -27.88 33.53
N GLY A 568 8.68 -27.64 32.21
CA GLY A 568 8.87 -26.34 31.58
C GLY A 568 10.32 -25.83 31.59
N LEU A 569 10.59 -24.76 30.83
CA LEU A 569 11.79 -23.97 31.04
C LEU A 569 11.58 -23.17 32.32
N ALA A 570 12.26 -23.57 33.40
CA ALA A 570 12.11 -22.94 34.71
C ALA A 570 12.47 -21.45 34.63
N ALA A 571 11.51 -20.59 34.93
CA ALA A 571 11.73 -19.15 35.00
C ALA A 571 12.91 -18.85 35.95
N PRO A 572 13.87 -17.99 35.57
CA PRO A 572 15.10 -17.82 36.32
C PRO A 572 14.80 -17.34 37.74
N SER A 573 15.15 -18.16 38.72
CA SER A 573 14.91 -17.89 40.14
C SER A 573 15.51 -16.53 40.53
N ILE A 574 14.69 -15.67 41.14
CA ILE A 574 15.13 -14.35 41.62
C ILE A 574 15.97 -14.54 42.89
N SER A 575 17.27 -14.79 42.68
CA SER A 575 18.27 -14.84 43.74
C SER A 575 18.91 -13.46 43.93
N GLU A 576 18.37 -12.72 44.90
CA GLU A 576 19.04 -11.71 45.76
C GLU A 576 19.83 -10.56 45.11
N GLU A 577 20.13 -9.55 45.93
CA GLU A 577 20.66 -8.25 45.52
C GLU A 577 22.09 -8.36 44.99
N ASN A 578 22.33 -7.90 43.76
CA ASN A 578 23.67 -7.90 43.16
C ASN A 578 24.36 -6.55 43.42
N ASP A 579 24.91 -6.38 44.61
CA ASP A 579 25.65 -5.19 45.10
C ASP A 579 26.93 -4.83 44.30
N ASP A 580 27.19 -5.49 43.17
CA ASP A 580 28.36 -5.24 42.33
C ASP A 580 28.16 -4.00 41.45
N VAL A 581 28.63 -2.86 41.97
CA VAL A 581 28.68 -1.55 41.29
C VAL A 581 29.42 -1.60 39.95
N THR A 582 30.29 -2.61 39.71
CA THR A 582 31.01 -2.77 38.43
C THR A 582 30.14 -3.36 37.31
N GLN A 583 28.99 -3.97 37.62
CA GLN A 583 28.05 -4.47 36.63
C GLN A 583 27.07 -3.38 36.21
N SER A 584 26.92 -3.16 34.90
CA SER A 584 25.98 -2.17 34.36
C SER A 584 24.53 -2.51 34.71
N PHE A 585 23.72 -1.48 34.92
CA PHE A 585 22.33 -1.62 35.35
C PHE A 585 21.47 -2.38 34.32
N LEU A 586 21.58 -2.02 33.04
CA LEU A 586 20.76 -2.58 31.97
C LEU A 586 21.27 -3.97 31.55
N ASN A 587 20.34 -4.89 31.28
CA ASN A 587 20.66 -6.24 30.82
C ASN A 587 19.96 -6.56 29.48
N PRO A 588 20.63 -7.23 28.51
CA PRO A 588 20.03 -7.59 27.23
C PRO A 588 18.86 -8.57 27.36
N LYS A 589 18.86 -9.42 28.39
CA LYS A 589 17.89 -10.51 28.57
C LYS A 589 16.91 -10.29 29.73
N LYS A 590 17.11 -9.26 30.57
CA LYS A 590 16.26 -9.00 31.76
C LYS A 590 15.80 -7.54 31.81
N TRP A 591 14.51 -7.35 32.02
CA TRP A 591 13.94 -6.04 32.39
C TRP A 591 14.30 -5.70 33.85
N LYS A 592 14.62 -4.44 34.12
CA LYS A 592 14.74 -3.88 35.48
C LYS A 592 13.78 -2.72 35.69
N LYS A 593 13.18 -2.64 36.87
CA LYS A 593 12.39 -1.49 37.30
C LYS A 593 13.31 -0.33 37.67
N SER A 594 13.03 0.85 37.15
CA SER A 594 13.79 2.08 37.39
C SER A 594 12.81 3.20 37.75
N LYS A 595 13.10 3.93 38.83
CA LYS A 595 12.16 4.91 39.40
C LYS A 595 12.33 6.28 38.77
N LEU A 596 11.24 6.96 38.41
CA LEU A 596 11.32 8.35 37.93
C LEU A 596 11.69 9.28 39.10
N VAL A 597 12.83 9.97 38.99
CA VAL A 597 13.42 10.83 40.02
C VAL A 597 13.05 12.29 39.79
N SER A 598 13.14 12.76 38.54
CA SER A 598 12.80 14.13 38.15
C SER A 598 12.33 14.20 36.70
N LYS A 599 11.55 15.25 36.41
CA LYS A 599 10.98 15.58 35.10
C LYS A 599 11.29 17.05 34.81
N GLU A 600 12.33 17.33 34.05
CA GLU A 600 12.76 18.68 33.70
C GLU A 600 12.11 19.14 32.39
N THR A 601 11.62 20.38 32.34
CA THR A 601 10.96 20.92 31.13
C THR A 601 11.94 21.77 30.32
N ILE A 602 12.30 21.28 29.14
CA ILE A 602 13.30 21.90 28.23
C ILE A 602 12.63 22.85 27.23
N SER A 603 11.42 22.52 26.77
CA SER A 603 10.56 23.39 25.97
C SER A 603 9.09 23.16 26.35
N GLY A 604 8.16 23.91 25.75
CA GLY A 604 6.73 23.68 25.95
C GLY A 604 6.27 22.24 25.64
N ASP A 605 6.97 21.55 24.73
CA ASP A 605 6.64 20.21 24.23
C ASP A 605 7.76 19.17 24.43
N SER A 606 8.83 19.45 25.18
CA SER A 606 10.00 18.54 25.29
C SER A 606 10.62 18.55 26.68
N ARG A 607 10.95 17.36 27.20
CA ARG A 607 11.34 17.16 28.62
C ARG A 607 12.41 16.09 28.81
N VAL A 608 13.26 16.25 29.82
CA VAL A 608 14.18 15.19 30.29
C VAL A 608 13.54 14.47 31.46
N PHE A 609 13.50 13.15 31.38
CA PHE A 609 13.04 12.25 32.44
C PHE A 609 14.26 11.52 33.01
N ARG A 610 14.56 11.73 34.29
CA ARG A 610 15.68 11.09 35.00
C ARG A 610 15.18 9.89 35.77
N PHE A 611 15.75 8.72 35.54
CA PHE A 611 15.43 7.51 36.28
C PHE A 611 16.63 7.01 37.10
N ALA A 612 16.37 6.41 38.27
CA ALA A 612 17.39 5.90 39.18
C ALA A 612 17.87 4.49 38.80
N LEU A 613 19.18 4.26 38.87
CA LEU A 613 19.81 2.94 38.82
C LEU A 613 19.85 2.33 40.25
N ASP A 614 20.36 1.09 40.39
CA ASP A 614 20.35 0.39 41.69
C ASP A 614 21.31 1.01 42.71
N HIS A 615 22.45 1.56 42.25
CA HIS A 615 23.48 2.17 43.11
C HIS A 615 23.92 3.56 42.62
N PRO A 616 24.16 4.56 43.50
CA PRO A 616 24.52 5.94 43.12
C PRO A 616 25.75 6.09 42.21
N ASP A 617 26.70 5.15 42.27
CA ASP A 617 27.93 5.16 41.46
C ASP A 617 27.86 4.29 40.18
N GLN A 618 26.70 3.67 39.89
CA GLN A 618 26.54 2.71 38.79
C GLN A 618 26.51 3.38 37.41
N GLU A 619 26.93 2.64 36.37
CA GLU A 619 27.13 3.16 35.01
C GLU A 619 25.98 2.77 34.04
N PRO A 620 25.39 3.75 33.30
CA PRO A 620 24.36 3.49 32.30
C PRO A 620 24.94 2.91 31.00
N ALA A 621 24.20 2.00 30.35
CA ALA A 621 24.65 1.31 29.13
C ALA A 621 24.27 2.05 27.82
N LYS A 622 24.96 1.70 26.73
CA LYS A 622 24.63 2.09 25.34
C LYS A 622 23.41 1.30 24.81
N SER A 623 22.87 1.65 23.63
CA SER A 623 21.41 1.52 23.39
C SER A 623 20.90 1.00 22.03
N ALA A 624 19.92 0.08 22.08
CA ALA A 624 18.73 -0.13 21.22
C ALA A 624 17.77 -1.15 21.93
N GLY A 625 16.50 -1.40 21.52
CA GLY A 625 15.52 -2.11 22.43
C GLY A 625 14.21 -2.77 21.89
N GLY A 626 13.56 -3.62 22.76
CA GLY A 626 12.19 -4.24 22.64
C GLY A 626 11.91 -5.52 23.51
N LYS A 627 10.66 -6.07 23.67
CA LYS A 627 9.27 -5.56 23.46
C LYS A 627 8.14 -6.43 24.15
N GLU A 628 6.95 -5.82 24.37
CA GLU A 628 5.53 -6.31 24.68
C GLU A 628 5.15 -6.79 26.12
N GLU A 629 3.89 -6.77 26.61
CA GLU A 629 2.50 -6.71 26.02
C GLU A 629 1.58 -5.56 26.55
N GLU A 630 0.79 -4.88 25.70
CA GLU A 630 -0.02 -3.60 25.86
C GLU A 630 0.46 -2.48 26.81
N ILE A 631 1.56 -2.70 27.53
CA ILE A 631 2.56 -1.71 27.89
C ILE A 631 2.84 -0.88 26.65
N VAL A 632 2.78 0.44 26.78
CA VAL A 632 3.31 1.35 25.76
C VAL A 632 4.80 1.52 26.02
N GLN A 633 5.59 1.41 24.98
CA GLN A 633 7.02 1.09 25.03
C GLN A 633 7.64 1.38 23.67
N HIS A 634 8.95 1.67 23.68
CA HIS A 634 9.67 2.18 22.54
C HIS A 634 11.16 1.85 22.69
N ALA A 635 11.87 1.69 21.56
CA ALA A 635 13.33 1.76 21.61
C ALA A 635 13.75 3.19 22.01
N TYR A 636 14.72 3.31 22.92
CA TYR A 636 15.21 4.58 23.43
C TYR A 636 16.74 4.64 23.31
N THR A 637 17.24 5.85 23.14
CA THR A 637 18.67 6.20 23.29
C THR A 637 18.77 7.13 24.49
N PRO A 638 19.65 6.86 25.47
CA PRO A 638 19.89 7.76 26.59
C PRO A 638 20.33 9.15 26.11
N PHE A 639 19.83 10.18 26.80
CA PHE A 639 20.35 11.55 26.69
C PHE A 639 21.61 11.71 27.56
N SER A 640 21.68 11.00 28.69
CA SER A 640 22.89 10.90 29.52
C SER A 640 23.98 10.08 28.83
N ASN A 641 25.22 10.56 28.88
CA ASN A 641 26.41 9.78 28.52
C ASN A 641 26.81 8.80 29.65
N ASN A 642 27.86 8.00 29.42
CA ASN A 642 28.44 7.06 30.40
C ASN A 642 29.08 7.73 31.64
N GLU A 643 29.12 9.06 31.72
CA GLU A 643 29.72 9.78 32.86
C GLU A 643 28.70 10.03 33.98
N LEU A 644 27.40 10.11 33.66
CA LEU A 644 26.34 10.23 34.66
C LEU A 644 26.25 8.94 35.48
N ARG A 645 26.49 9.03 36.78
CA ARG A 645 26.43 7.89 37.72
C ARG A 645 25.10 7.82 38.44
N GLY A 646 24.62 6.60 38.69
CA GLY A 646 23.42 6.31 39.47
C GLY A 646 22.09 6.72 38.83
N TYR A 647 22.14 7.33 37.65
CA TYR A 647 20.96 7.82 36.93
C TYR A 647 21.09 7.58 35.42
N ILE A 648 19.93 7.50 34.76
CA ILE A 648 19.79 7.50 33.30
C ILE A 648 18.79 8.58 32.90
N ASP A 649 19.20 9.49 32.02
CA ASP A 649 18.35 10.56 31.52
C ASP A 649 17.84 10.22 30.12
N ILE A 650 16.54 10.45 29.86
CA ILE A 650 15.93 10.25 28.55
C ILE A 650 15.20 11.55 28.15
N LEU A 651 15.62 12.16 27.04
CA LEU A 651 14.99 13.34 26.44
C LEU A 651 13.84 12.90 25.53
N ILE A 652 12.62 13.40 25.79
CA ILE A 652 11.41 12.98 25.09
C ILE A 652 10.59 14.19 24.65
N LYS A 653 10.16 14.18 23.39
CA LYS A 653 9.18 15.13 22.85
C LYS A 653 7.76 14.63 23.13
N VAL A 654 6.94 15.49 23.73
CA VAL A 654 5.59 15.20 24.23
C VAL A 654 4.56 15.72 23.26
N TYR A 655 3.98 14.81 22.47
CA TYR A 655 2.93 15.11 21.51
C TYR A 655 1.60 15.29 22.25
N PHE A 656 1.35 16.49 22.74
CA PHE A 656 0.12 16.82 23.47
C PHE A 656 -1.15 16.68 22.60
N PRO A 657 -2.33 16.44 23.23
CA PRO A 657 -3.62 16.46 22.54
C PRO A 657 -3.84 17.74 21.74
N SER A 658 -4.30 17.61 20.50
CA SER A 658 -4.56 18.72 19.58
C SER A 658 -5.68 18.36 18.60
N THR A 659 -6.16 19.34 17.82
CA THR A 659 -7.20 19.09 16.79
C THR A 659 -6.77 18.08 15.73
N ALA A 660 -5.47 17.95 15.46
CA ALA A 660 -4.91 16.96 14.53
C ALA A 660 -4.56 15.61 15.20
N LEU A 661 -4.50 15.56 16.53
CA LEU A 661 -4.18 14.36 17.31
C LEU A 661 -4.96 14.39 18.64
N PRO A 662 -6.27 14.05 18.64
CA PRO A 662 -7.18 14.36 19.77
C PRO A 662 -6.85 13.70 21.11
N GLN A 663 -6.05 12.63 21.11
CA GLN A 663 -5.60 11.92 22.33
C GLN A 663 -4.12 12.18 22.66
N GLY A 664 -3.40 12.95 21.83
CA GLY A 664 -1.95 13.06 21.90
C GLY A 664 -1.21 11.78 21.49
N GLY A 665 0.11 11.77 21.64
CA GLY A 665 0.95 10.61 21.36
C GLY A 665 0.96 9.63 22.54
N LYS A 666 0.38 8.44 22.35
CA LYS A 666 0.15 7.43 23.41
C LYS A 666 1.32 7.26 24.38
N MET A 667 2.53 6.99 23.88
CA MET A 667 3.71 6.81 24.73
C MET A 667 4.12 8.12 25.42
N SER A 668 4.28 9.19 24.63
CA SER A 668 4.84 10.44 25.15
C SER A 668 3.94 11.12 26.18
N VAL A 669 2.62 10.99 26.07
CA VAL A 669 1.66 11.50 27.06
C VAL A 669 1.58 10.58 28.28
N ALA A 670 1.70 9.25 28.11
CA ALA A 670 1.78 8.32 29.23
C ALA A 670 3.01 8.59 30.11
N ILE A 671 4.21 8.76 29.50
CA ILE A 671 5.43 9.12 30.23
C ILE A 671 5.29 10.53 30.86
N ASP A 672 4.70 11.50 30.16
CA ASP A 672 4.52 12.84 30.72
C ASP A 672 3.59 12.85 31.95
N ASN A 673 2.62 11.94 32.02
CA ASN A 673 1.74 11.81 33.17
C ASN A 673 2.38 11.12 34.39
N LEU A 674 3.59 10.54 34.26
CA LEU A 674 4.30 9.93 35.38
C LEU A 674 4.75 10.96 36.41
N LYS A 675 4.60 10.61 37.68
CA LYS A 675 5.01 11.41 38.84
C LYS A 675 6.43 11.07 39.27
N ALA A 676 7.31 12.07 39.17
CA ALA A 676 8.63 12.01 39.80
C ALA A 676 8.50 11.78 41.32
N GLY A 677 9.24 10.80 41.84
CA GLY A 677 9.22 10.41 43.26
C GLY A 677 8.17 9.35 43.63
N GLU A 678 7.21 9.04 42.76
CA GLU A 678 6.22 7.97 42.98
C GLU A 678 6.35 6.83 41.96
N ASP A 679 6.35 7.13 40.66
CA ASP A 679 6.17 6.14 39.59
C ASP A 679 7.49 5.51 39.08
N PHE A 680 7.35 4.37 38.39
CA PHE A 680 8.43 3.54 37.86
C PHE A 680 8.18 3.19 36.38
N VAL A 681 9.27 2.88 35.66
CA VAL A 681 9.25 2.26 34.32
C VAL A 681 10.12 1.01 34.33
N GLU A 682 9.99 0.17 33.31
CA GLU A 682 10.87 -1.00 33.11
C GLU A 682 11.81 -0.75 31.92
N LEU A 683 13.10 -1.02 32.13
CA LEU A 683 14.18 -0.79 31.19
C LEU A 683 14.94 -2.10 30.90
N LYS A 684 15.30 -2.32 29.63
CA LYS A 684 16.07 -3.45 29.10
C LYS A 684 17.06 -2.92 28.06
N GLY A 685 18.17 -3.61 27.85
CA GLY A 685 19.21 -3.26 26.86
C GLY A 685 20.64 -3.52 27.37
N PRO A 686 21.70 -3.29 26.57
CA PRO A 686 21.66 -3.04 25.13
C PRO A 686 21.01 -4.20 24.35
N LEU A 687 20.56 -3.96 23.13
CA LEU A 687 20.24 -5.00 22.14
C LEU A 687 20.91 -4.64 20.81
N GLY A 688 21.43 -5.63 20.09
CA GLY A 688 22.16 -5.43 18.83
C GLY A 688 23.67 -5.19 19.00
N SER A 689 24.40 -5.32 17.88
CA SER A 689 25.87 -5.44 17.81
C SER A 689 26.61 -4.15 17.41
N PHE A 690 25.93 -3.01 17.28
CA PHE A 690 26.54 -1.74 16.87
C PHE A 690 27.16 -0.97 18.06
N THR A 691 28.47 -0.70 18.00
CA THR A 691 29.16 0.16 18.98
C THR A 691 29.07 1.62 18.56
N TYR A 692 28.33 2.44 19.32
CA TYR A 692 28.37 3.90 19.12
C TYR A 692 29.72 4.46 19.61
N LEU A 693 30.57 4.84 18.66
CA LEU A 693 31.89 5.46 18.88
C LEU A 693 31.81 6.97 19.15
N GLY A 694 30.68 7.60 18.81
CA GLY A 694 30.57 9.05 18.68
C GLY A 694 30.91 9.52 17.26
N ILE A 695 30.17 10.51 16.76
CA ILE A 695 30.39 11.12 15.43
C ILE A 695 31.26 12.39 15.53
N PHE A 696 31.32 13.00 16.72
CA PHE A 696 31.99 14.28 16.96
C PHE A 696 32.58 14.32 18.37
N ASP A 697 33.89 14.46 18.47
CA ASP A 697 34.55 14.96 19.67
C ASP A 697 34.59 16.49 19.62
N ASN A 698 34.22 17.14 20.72
CA ASN A 698 34.32 18.60 20.87
C ASN A 698 35.61 19.05 21.59
N GLY A 699 36.52 18.12 21.89
CA GLY A 699 37.81 18.38 22.52
C GLY A 699 38.68 19.41 21.78
N PRO A 700 39.70 19.96 22.46
CA PRO A 700 40.54 21.03 21.91
C PRO A 700 41.44 20.58 20.75
N GLU A 701 41.61 19.28 20.55
CA GLU A 701 42.41 18.69 19.46
C GLU A 701 41.56 18.27 18.23
N SER A 702 40.24 18.43 18.29
CA SER A 702 39.31 18.08 17.21
C SER A 702 39.38 19.07 16.04
N ASP A 703 39.69 18.57 14.85
CA ASP A 703 39.72 19.32 13.58
C ASP A 703 38.35 19.39 12.90
N VAL A 704 37.38 18.58 13.34
CA VAL A 704 36.02 18.52 12.79
C VAL A 704 35.31 19.87 12.98
N ASN A 705 34.81 20.41 11.87
CA ASN A 705 33.98 21.61 11.80
C ASN A 705 32.54 21.20 11.45
N VAL A 706 31.54 21.86 12.03
CA VAL A 706 30.12 21.51 11.90
C VAL A 706 29.30 22.76 11.54
N TRP A 707 28.40 22.62 10.59
CA TRP A 707 27.43 23.65 10.20
C TRP A 707 26.02 23.11 10.42
N ILE A 708 25.17 23.89 11.09
CA ILE A 708 23.83 23.47 11.52
C ILE A 708 22.81 24.53 11.08
N VAL A 709 21.95 24.18 10.13
CA VAL A 709 20.76 24.98 9.76
C VAL A 709 19.54 24.34 10.43
N ASP A 710 19.12 24.90 11.57
CA ASP A 710 18.05 24.34 12.41
C ASP A 710 16.71 25.06 12.15
N ALA A 711 15.69 24.31 11.73
CA ALA A 711 14.49 24.86 11.11
C ALA A 711 13.21 24.58 11.91
N ASN A 712 12.71 25.61 12.59
CA ASN A 712 11.61 25.52 13.54
C ASN A 712 10.38 26.36 13.14
N ARG A 713 9.27 26.20 13.87
CA ARG A 713 8.06 27.02 13.66
C ARG A 713 8.15 28.32 14.46
N THR A 714 8.23 28.23 15.77
CA THR A 714 8.50 29.36 16.68
C THR A 714 9.81 29.13 17.45
N GLU A 715 10.37 30.18 18.05
CA GLU A 715 11.58 30.08 18.89
C GLU A 715 11.40 29.06 20.04
N SER A 716 10.20 29.03 20.62
CA SER A 716 9.78 28.09 21.66
C SER A 716 9.66 26.61 21.21
N ASN A 717 9.87 26.30 19.93
CA ASN A 717 9.96 24.91 19.44
C ASN A 717 11.40 24.40 19.29
N ILE A 718 12.42 25.26 19.35
CA ILE A 718 13.81 24.85 19.20
C ILE A 718 14.18 23.91 20.36
N LEU A 719 14.45 22.64 20.03
CA LEU A 719 14.77 21.61 21.02
C LEU A 719 16.13 21.91 21.67
N ALA A 720 16.19 21.82 23.01
CA ALA A 720 17.42 21.98 23.80
C ALA A 720 18.21 23.28 23.55
N ARG A 721 17.57 24.35 23.06
CA ARG A 721 18.19 25.61 22.60
C ARG A 721 19.38 26.09 23.44
N THR A 722 19.22 26.20 24.77
CA THR A 722 20.29 26.66 25.68
C THR A 722 21.55 25.79 25.62
N HIS A 723 21.39 24.47 25.59
CA HIS A 723 22.50 23.51 25.50
C HIS A 723 23.21 23.62 24.14
N ILE A 724 22.47 23.80 23.05
CA ILE A 724 23.08 23.99 21.71
C ILE A 724 23.86 25.31 21.68
N ASP A 725 23.28 26.40 22.18
CA ASP A 725 23.95 27.70 22.31
C ASP A 725 25.21 27.64 23.19
N GLU A 726 25.27 26.75 24.19
CA GLU A 726 26.44 26.54 25.05
C GLU A 726 27.52 25.68 24.37
N VAL A 727 27.14 24.59 23.71
CA VAL A 727 28.05 23.75 22.92
C VAL A 727 28.69 24.54 21.77
N VAL A 728 27.93 25.43 21.12
CA VAL A 728 28.45 26.37 20.11
C VAL A 728 29.49 27.31 20.71
N LYS A 729 29.23 27.94 21.87
CA LYS A 729 30.20 28.82 22.56
C LYS A 729 31.48 28.07 22.95
N GLN A 730 31.37 26.82 23.39
CA GLN A 730 32.50 25.98 23.78
C GLN A 730 33.33 25.49 22.58
N SER A 731 32.75 25.40 21.38
CA SER A 731 33.43 24.89 20.17
C SER A 731 34.56 25.76 19.60
N ASN A 732 34.84 26.93 20.21
CA ASN A 732 35.78 27.93 19.69
C ASN A 732 35.51 28.35 18.22
N GLY A 733 34.25 28.25 17.76
CA GLY A 733 33.83 28.60 16.40
C GLY A 733 33.90 27.46 15.37
N ARG A 734 34.25 26.23 15.79
CA ARG A 734 34.15 25.04 14.93
C ARG A 734 32.71 24.66 14.60
N ILE A 735 31.75 24.94 15.50
CA ILE A 735 30.30 24.74 15.24
C ILE A 735 29.66 26.09 14.86
N LYS A 736 28.99 26.12 13.71
CA LYS A 736 28.30 27.30 13.16
C LYS A 736 26.81 27.00 13.09
N LEU A 737 26.03 27.66 13.94
CA LEU A 737 24.60 27.45 14.09
C LEU A 737 23.80 28.59 13.45
N TRP A 738 22.76 28.24 12.69
CA TRP A 738 21.81 29.17 12.13
C TRP A 738 20.38 28.66 12.31
N HIS A 739 19.65 29.25 13.26
CA HIS A 739 18.23 28.97 13.43
C HIS A 739 17.38 29.73 12.40
N ILE A 740 16.37 29.08 11.86
CA ILE A 740 15.36 29.70 11.00
C ILE A 740 13.94 29.42 11.52
N LEU A 741 13.12 30.47 11.62
CA LEU A 741 11.75 30.40 12.14
C LEU A 741 10.71 30.65 11.05
N SER A 742 9.79 29.69 10.90
CA SER A 742 8.78 29.65 9.82
C SER A 742 7.39 30.14 10.22
N GLY A 743 7.20 30.53 11.48
CA GLY A 743 6.00 31.14 12.04
C GLY A 743 6.31 32.42 12.80
N GLU A 744 5.60 32.66 13.90
CA GLU A 744 5.78 33.87 14.72
C GLU A 744 7.13 33.87 15.45
N CYS A 745 7.80 35.02 15.43
CA CYS A 745 9.07 35.29 16.09
C CYS A 745 9.10 36.74 16.60
N ALA A 746 9.98 37.04 17.54
CA ALA A 746 10.14 38.40 18.06
C ALA A 746 10.52 39.38 16.93
N PRO A 747 10.06 40.65 16.93
CA PRO A 747 10.46 41.66 15.96
C PRO A 747 11.99 41.77 15.80
N GLU A 748 12.72 41.62 16.91
CA GLU A 748 14.17 41.66 17.06
C GLU A 748 14.90 40.31 16.81
N TRP A 749 14.20 39.24 16.40
CA TRP A 749 14.81 37.92 16.14
C TRP A 749 16.02 38.03 15.18
N PRO A 750 17.25 37.64 15.61
CA PRO A 750 18.49 38.01 14.93
C PRO A 750 18.97 37.02 13.86
N MET A 751 18.26 35.90 13.65
CA MET A 751 18.61 34.87 12.68
C MET A 751 17.54 34.73 11.57
N GLY A 752 17.54 33.62 10.84
CA GLY A 752 16.68 33.42 9.67
C GLY A 752 15.18 33.46 9.97
N ARG A 753 14.40 33.89 8.97
CA ARG A 753 12.93 33.87 8.98
C ARG A 753 12.42 33.24 7.68
N GLY A 754 11.31 32.51 7.74
CA GLY A 754 10.76 31.76 6.62
C GLY A 754 11.08 30.27 6.67
N ARG A 755 11.27 29.63 5.53
CA ARG A 755 11.63 28.20 5.41
C ARG A 755 13.01 28.07 4.77
N VAL A 756 13.71 26.98 5.08
CA VAL A 756 14.99 26.64 4.43
C VAL A 756 14.80 26.62 2.92
N ASN A 757 15.78 27.12 2.20
CA ASN A 757 15.85 27.15 0.74
C ASN A 757 17.33 27.14 0.31
N GLU A 758 17.57 27.05 -1.00
CA GLU A 758 18.91 27.08 -1.61
C GLU A 758 19.76 28.26 -1.12
N GLN A 759 19.21 29.48 -1.05
CA GLN A 759 19.94 30.68 -0.62
C GLN A 759 20.43 30.57 0.84
N ILE A 760 19.60 30.04 1.74
CA ILE A 760 19.98 29.86 3.15
C ILE A 760 21.02 28.74 3.30
N LEU A 761 20.92 27.68 2.50
CA LEU A 761 21.97 26.64 2.45
C LEU A 761 23.29 27.24 1.92
N GLN A 762 23.25 28.01 0.84
CA GLN A 762 24.42 28.68 0.24
C GLN A 762 25.14 29.64 1.20
N GLN A 763 24.38 30.28 2.11
CA GLN A 763 24.91 31.26 3.06
C GLN A 763 25.39 30.64 4.37
N HIS A 764 24.87 29.46 4.76
CA HIS A 764 25.06 28.90 6.11
C HIS A 764 25.57 27.45 6.15
N MET A 765 25.75 26.78 5.01
CA MET A 765 26.50 25.52 4.85
C MET A 765 27.88 25.79 4.24
N PRO A 766 28.84 24.84 4.29
CA PRO A 766 30.05 24.94 3.48
C PRO A 766 29.72 24.71 1.98
N PRO A 767 30.62 25.08 1.06
CA PRO A 767 30.55 24.58 -0.33
C PRO A 767 30.66 23.05 -0.35
N PRO A 768 30.20 22.38 -1.42
CA PRO A 768 30.41 20.94 -1.56
C PRO A 768 31.91 20.60 -1.60
N PRO A 769 32.31 19.39 -1.19
CA PRO A 769 33.66 18.90 -1.42
C PRO A 769 33.94 18.82 -2.94
N ALA A 770 35.22 18.89 -3.31
CA ALA A 770 35.62 18.65 -4.69
C ALA A 770 35.29 17.19 -5.09
N LYS A 771 34.88 16.97 -6.34
CA LYS A 771 34.63 15.61 -6.86
C LYS A 771 35.88 14.77 -6.71
N LEU A 772 35.74 13.65 -6.00
CA LEU A 772 36.80 12.65 -5.82
C LEU A 772 37.21 12.08 -7.18
N GLN A 773 38.50 11.77 -7.33
CA GLN A 773 39.08 11.27 -8.58
C GLN A 773 39.10 9.75 -8.65
N THR A 774 38.94 9.05 -7.52
CA THR A 774 38.84 7.58 -7.48
C THR A 774 37.74 7.11 -6.52
N SER A 775 37.40 5.82 -6.59
CA SER A 775 36.46 5.15 -5.68
C SER A 775 36.94 5.06 -4.23
N ASP A 776 38.26 5.14 -4.02
CA ASP A 776 38.92 4.70 -2.78
C ASP A 776 39.29 5.88 -1.87
N GLU A 777 39.02 7.11 -2.29
CA GLU A 777 39.21 8.31 -1.48
C GLU A 777 38.10 8.45 -0.43
N LEU A 778 38.48 8.61 0.84
CA LEU A 778 37.53 8.79 1.94
C LEU A 778 36.91 10.20 1.93
N GLU A 779 35.59 10.26 2.08
CA GLU A 779 34.81 11.49 2.00
C GLU A 779 34.95 12.33 3.27
N GLY A 780 35.89 13.28 3.25
CA GLY A 780 36.19 14.20 4.37
C GLY A 780 35.12 15.26 4.67
N THR A 781 33.89 15.11 4.16
CA THR A 781 32.74 15.99 4.42
C THR A 781 31.45 15.23 4.13
N ILE A 782 30.51 15.26 5.08
CA ILE A 782 29.20 14.59 4.99
C ILE A 782 28.10 15.56 5.43
N ALA A 783 26.94 15.53 4.76
CA ALA A 783 25.75 16.26 5.17
C ALA A 783 24.71 15.30 5.76
N LEU A 784 24.19 15.65 6.93
CA LEU A 784 23.18 14.85 7.66
C LEU A 784 21.86 15.63 7.65
N VAL A 785 20.82 15.05 7.05
CA VAL A 785 19.52 15.72 6.83
C VAL A 785 18.42 14.93 7.54
N CYS A 786 17.85 15.50 8.59
CA CYS A 786 16.76 14.91 9.35
C CYS A 786 15.57 15.87 9.36
N GLY A 787 14.36 15.40 9.04
CA GLY A 787 13.17 16.25 9.08
C GLY A 787 11.89 15.59 8.55
N PRO A 788 10.74 16.29 8.58
CA PRO A 788 9.56 15.80 7.90
C PRO A 788 9.78 15.82 6.38
N PRO A 789 9.27 14.86 5.58
CA PRO A 789 9.60 14.75 4.15
C PRO A 789 9.44 15.98 3.24
N PRO A 790 8.56 16.96 3.52
CA PRO A 790 8.57 18.24 2.80
C PRO A 790 9.83 19.09 3.03
N MET A 791 10.47 19.00 4.20
CA MET A 791 11.73 19.68 4.52
C MET A 791 12.90 18.98 3.84
N GLU A 792 13.00 17.66 3.97
CA GLU A 792 14.06 16.84 3.36
C GLU A 792 14.17 17.09 1.86
N ARG A 793 13.05 17.10 1.13
CA ARG A 793 13.04 17.40 -0.32
C ARG A 793 13.53 18.80 -0.66
N ILE A 794 13.22 19.80 0.16
CA ILE A 794 13.68 21.18 -0.08
C ILE A 794 15.18 21.30 0.20
N VAL A 795 15.69 20.60 1.22
CA VAL A 795 17.12 20.53 1.52
C VAL A 795 17.87 19.75 0.44
N ALA A 796 17.36 18.61 -0.02
CA ALA A 796 17.93 17.82 -1.11
C ALA A 796 18.08 18.62 -2.40
N VAL A 797 17.02 19.30 -2.85
CA VAL A 797 17.06 20.17 -4.03
C VAL A 797 18.07 21.31 -3.84
N GLY A 798 18.09 21.95 -2.67
CA GLY A 798 19.04 23.04 -2.39
C GLY A 798 20.49 22.59 -2.32
N LEU A 799 20.78 21.39 -1.79
CA LEU A 799 22.13 20.82 -1.76
C LEU A 799 22.59 20.37 -3.15
N ALA A 800 21.71 19.74 -3.95
CA ALA A 800 22.00 19.37 -5.33
C ALA A 800 22.29 20.59 -6.22
N ALA A 801 21.47 21.65 -6.12
CA ALA A 801 21.70 22.92 -6.82
C ALA A 801 23.04 23.59 -6.44
N LEU A 802 23.51 23.35 -5.20
CA LEU A 802 24.82 23.79 -4.72
C LEU A 802 25.97 22.85 -5.07
N GLY A 803 25.71 21.73 -5.77
CA GLY A 803 26.71 20.79 -6.26
C GLY A 803 27.11 19.67 -5.31
N TRP A 804 26.29 19.36 -4.29
CA TRP A 804 26.49 18.20 -3.42
C TRP A 804 26.02 16.91 -4.09
N ASP A 805 26.79 15.83 -3.91
CA ASP A 805 26.44 14.48 -4.36
C ASP A 805 25.46 13.83 -3.36
N LEU A 806 24.19 13.73 -3.74
CA LEU A 806 23.12 13.27 -2.84
C LEU A 806 23.16 11.76 -2.55
N GLU A 807 23.90 10.96 -3.31
CA GLU A 807 23.93 9.50 -3.15
C GLU A 807 25.11 9.03 -2.30
N ARG A 808 26.21 9.80 -2.30
CA ARG A 808 27.44 9.49 -1.56
C ARG A 808 27.56 10.25 -0.24
N ILE A 809 27.59 11.58 -0.30
CA ILE A 809 27.94 12.45 0.85
C ILE A 809 26.73 13.00 1.62
N VAL A 810 25.49 12.60 1.30
CA VAL A 810 24.28 13.08 1.99
C VAL A 810 23.46 11.92 2.55
N VAL A 811 23.19 11.95 3.87
CA VAL A 811 22.39 10.93 4.56
C VAL A 811 21.09 11.52 5.07
N PHE A 812 19.97 10.86 4.77
CA PHE A 812 18.63 11.20 5.22
C PHE A 812 18.15 10.22 6.31
N PHE A 813 17.36 10.70 7.29
CA PHE A 813 17.06 9.99 8.56
C PHE A 813 15.55 9.87 8.88
#